data_AF-U2F1J9-F1
#
_entry.id   AF-U2F1J9-F1
#
_cell.length_a   1.000
_cell.length_b   1.000
_cell.length_c   1.000
_cell.angle_alpha   90.00
_cell.angle_beta   90.00
_cell.angle_gamma   90.00
#
_symmetry.space_group_name_H-M   'P 1'
#
loop_
_entity.id
_entity.type
_entity.pdbx_description
1 polymer ?
#
loop_
_entity_poly.entity_id
_entity_poly.type
_entity_poly.pdbx_seq_one_letter_code
_entity_poly.pdbx_strand_id
1 'polypeptide(L)'
;MRNLHKALAGLLMGVSIFASQACCEEHNMQMSDKARDVIANPKGTLQSRGVVSLQDYVVEEQEMYNWLFKNHPIFTKYGGKTVGKMVVHDRGLEWLAEGHGFDMSKLSKRDGGKGYSSMMYRIPATSSLQFPNKFVGPEKCGECHPAQYEVWSRSRHATTMRFPGEHPEVNNNLTEPVFDKDTASILPKGITPDVIYATVGHLRTKMGYVDAWLLRGTYYVEGGLLRDGTGQIVAGSNQWQRTWALNLDDATVKKIKELVPEFPGTLEEYGDNGGYVRGLASYAAKHKKSMFFQANSSYCEVCHPVKFDFKSKAEFYAALGNAKELQKHTISKGVSCEECHGAGGHLDGATNFRTSNCERCHQRFNFSPDLMRANPLNNGKLDLSLSSKFKSMGPGCGSEGSQSYFTAHYDKGMRCVTCHDPHDNTGNVVGDKSVTGMNYNPDQGYLSAFYTKPKIKKECKDCHETQTYIASKADTHKNNTCASCHMPFMMSCENFYAVQFQDNAGFDTQRRSHIWKIMVDPKEKSLVPGDAAKGPRDAKDWHFERDKNGHNYVDLMWACARTSWADKDMKDNKGCHSPVLSELKPTLHFKNQKQVYDEVMGWQTPVKNEFSEVKIGIEGIYSLLETKKLDPSDKARVYELVQNAQEIIDMVEKDGSWGMHGFKFTKQRLDASKEYIKEAQRILNKNL
;
A
#
# COMPACT_ATOMS: atom_id res chain seq x y z
N MET A 1 -43.51 63.27 -45.37
CA MET A 1 -43.59 63.03 -43.92
C MET A 1 -44.36 61.73 -43.70
N ARG A 2 -43.66 60.73 -43.10
CA ARG A 2 -44.17 59.52 -42.43
C ARG A 2 -45.25 58.69 -43.15
N ASN A 3 -44.77 57.79 -44.01
CA ASN A 3 -45.57 56.72 -44.63
C ASN A 3 -45.93 55.63 -43.61
N LEU A 4 -47.22 55.59 -43.32
CA LEU A 4 -47.94 54.54 -42.61
C LEU A 4 -48.39 53.47 -43.62
N HIS A 5 -47.46 52.67 -44.16
CA HIS A 5 -47.79 51.50 -44.98
C HIS A 5 -46.68 50.47 -44.87
N LYS A 6 -46.87 49.47 -44.01
CA LYS A 6 -46.27 48.11 -44.05
C LYS A 6 -46.71 47.32 -42.81
N ALA A 7 -47.97 46.94 -42.80
CA ALA A 7 -48.50 45.82 -42.01
C ALA A 7 -49.44 45.06 -42.96
N LEU A 8 -49.28 43.73 -43.02
CA LEU A 8 -50.00 42.79 -43.88
C LEU A 8 -49.71 42.86 -45.40
N ALA A 9 -48.62 42.22 -45.83
CA ALA A 9 -48.55 41.48 -47.10
C ALA A 9 -47.24 40.68 -47.12
N GLY A 10 -47.31 39.38 -46.83
CA GLY A 10 -46.15 38.49 -46.83
C GLY A 10 -46.35 37.17 -46.09
N LEU A 11 -47.58 36.63 -46.12
CA LEU A 11 -47.82 35.21 -45.88
C LEU A 11 -47.58 34.49 -47.21
N LEU A 12 -46.85 33.37 -47.20
CA LEU A 12 -46.50 32.48 -48.32
C LEU A 12 -45.34 32.92 -49.24
N MET A 13 -44.11 32.60 -48.82
CA MET A 13 -43.12 31.86 -49.62
C MET A 13 -41.81 31.74 -48.80
N GLY A 14 -41.46 30.50 -48.42
CA GLY A 14 -40.24 30.22 -47.66
C GLY A 14 -40.27 28.88 -46.94
N VAL A 15 -40.63 27.81 -47.65
CA VAL A 15 -40.28 26.45 -47.24
C VAL A 15 -38.75 26.32 -47.37
N SER A 16 -38.15 25.55 -46.46
CA SER A 16 -36.74 25.11 -46.43
C SER A 16 -35.68 26.18 -46.17
N ILE A 17 -35.26 26.32 -44.90
CA ILE A 17 -33.93 25.94 -44.36
C ILE A 17 -34.10 25.88 -42.83
N PHE A 18 -34.59 24.75 -42.33
CA PHE A 18 -34.26 24.27 -40.99
C PHE A 18 -33.24 23.16 -41.21
N ALA A 19 -31.98 23.54 -41.34
CA ALA A 19 -30.87 22.60 -41.41
C ALA A 19 -29.72 23.14 -40.54
N SER A 20 -29.35 22.31 -39.57
CA SER A 20 -28.04 22.26 -38.90
C SER A 20 -27.55 23.55 -38.22
N GLN A 21 -28.08 23.83 -37.04
CA GLN A 21 -27.28 24.49 -36.00
C GLN A 21 -27.61 23.91 -34.62
N ALA A 22 -27.49 22.58 -34.55
CA ALA A 22 -27.36 21.82 -33.32
C ALA A 22 -26.13 20.91 -33.48
N CYS A 23 -24.97 21.52 -33.67
CA CYS A 23 -23.69 20.82 -33.69
C CYS A 23 -22.73 21.54 -32.74
N CYS A 24 -22.17 20.77 -31.82
CA CYS A 24 -21.11 21.10 -30.87
C CYS A 24 -21.52 21.96 -29.66
N GLU A 25 -22.20 21.35 -28.67
CA GLU A 25 -21.78 21.64 -27.28
C GLU A 25 -20.36 21.09 -27.14
N GLU A 26 -19.35 21.95 -27.13
CA GLU A 26 -18.02 21.57 -26.64
C GLU A 26 -18.21 21.12 -25.18
N HIS A 27 -18.05 19.82 -24.93
CA HIS A 27 -17.92 19.32 -23.57
C HIS A 27 -16.69 20.00 -22.96
N ASN A 28 -16.88 20.98 -22.06
CA ASN A 28 -15.85 21.77 -21.38
C ASN A 28 -15.00 20.94 -20.40
N MET A 29 -14.37 19.88 -20.90
CA MET A 29 -13.38 19.10 -20.16
C MET A 29 -12.02 19.78 -20.28
N GLN A 30 -11.35 19.93 -19.14
CA GLN A 30 -10.08 20.62 -19.04
C GLN A 30 -9.20 19.93 -18.01
N MET A 31 -7.89 20.09 -18.17
CA MET A 31 -6.92 19.73 -17.13
C MET A 31 -7.25 20.46 -15.82
N SER A 32 -6.79 19.90 -14.70
CA SER A 32 -6.96 20.45 -13.37
C SER A 32 -6.42 21.87 -13.27
N ASP A 33 -7.01 22.66 -12.38
CA ASP A 33 -6.57 24.03 -12.12
C ASP A 33 -5.07 24.05 -11.72
N LYS A 34 -4.60 23.02 -11.00
CA LYS A 34 -3.19 22.90 -10.60
C LYS A 34 -2.24 22.71 -11.78
N ALA A 35 -2.63 21.92 -12.78
CA ALA A 35 -1.85 21.80 -13.99
C ALA A 35 -1.93 23.09 -14.84
N ARG A 36 -3.12 23.69 -14.98
CA ARG A 36 -3.30 24.94 -15.73
C ARG A 36 -2.49 26.10 -15.14
N ASP A 37 -2.40 26.21 -13.82
CA ASP A 37 -1.58 27.22 -13.14
C ASP A 37 -0.08 27.08 -13.51
N VAL A 38 0.44 25.85 -13.58
CA VAL A 38 1.82 25.58 -14.00
C VAL A 38 2.00 25.82 -15.50
N ILE A 39 1.06 25.39 -16.34
CA ILE A 39 1.10 25.59 -17.80
C ILE A 39 1.07 27.08 -18.16
N ALA A 40 0.29 27.89 -17.43
CA ALA A 40 0.21 29.32 -17.65
C ALA A 40 1.51 30.05 -17.29
N ASN A 41 2.27 29.54 -16.30
CA ASN A 41 3.50 30.17 -15.80
C ASN A 41 4.59 29.12 -15.53
N PRO A 42 5.11 28.45 -16.56
CA PRO A 42 6.01 27.31 -16.37
C PRO A 42 7.37 27.76 -15.88
N LYS A 43 7.84 27.18 -14.77
CA LYS A 43 9.19 27.38 -14.22
C LYS A 43 10.02 26.10 -14.26
N GLY A 44 9.76 25.26 -15.25
CA GLY A 44 10.57 24.09 -15.57
C GLY A 44 11.98 24.47 -16.03
N THR A 45 12.86 23.48 -16.16
CA THR A 45 14.27 23.69 -16.50
C THR A 45 14.68 23.16 -17.86
N LEU A 46 13.76 22.57 -18.63
CA LEU A 46 14.09 22.04 -19.94
C LEU A 46 14.57 23.14 -20.88
N GLN A 47 13.82 24.24 -20.99
CA GLN A 47 14.18 25.36 -21.88
C GLN A 47 15.37 26.16 -21.35
N SER A 48 15.46 26.38 -20.04
CA SER A 48 16.48 27.25 -19.45
C SER A 48 17.82 26.54 -19.23
N ARG A 49 17.83 25.22 -19.01
CA ARG A 49 19.03 24.45 -18.65
C ARG A 49 19.23 23.17 -19.47
N GLY A 50 18.32 22.82 -20.38
CA GLY A 50 18.39 21.56 -21.12
C GLY A 50 18.11 20.32 -20.27
N VAL A 51 17.54 20.48 -19.07
CA VAL A 51 17.32 19.39 -18.10
C VAL A 51 15.85 19.34 -17.72
N VAL A 52 15.20 18.19 -17.88
CA VAL A 52 13.80 17.98 -17.47
C VAL A 52 13.68 17.95 -15.95
N SER A 53 12.75 18.72 -15.40
CA SER A 53 12.40 18.77 -13.98
C SER A 53 10.90 18.58 -13.75
N LEU A 54 10.45 18.64 -12.49
CA LEU A 54 9.07 18.36 -12.09
C LEU A 54 8.00 19.11 -12.91
N GLN A 55 8.16 20.43 -13.10
CA GLN A 55 7.15 21.22 -13.82
C GLN A 55 7.13 20.92 -15.32
N ASP A 56 8.26 20.53 -15.91
CA ASP A 56 8.31 20.15 -17.33
C ASP A 56 7.42 18.92 -17.60
N TYR A 57 7.37 17.97 -16.66
CA TYR A 57 6.45 16.84 -16.74
C TYR A 57 4.98 17.24 -16.63
N VAL A 58 4.64 18.29 -15.87
CA VAL A 58 3.24 18.75 -15.78
C VAL A 58 2.82 19.39 -17.11
N VAL A 59 3.72 20.16 -17.73
CA VAL A 59 3.45 20.84 -19.01
C VAL A 59 3.32 19.85 -20.16
N GLU A 60 4.21 18.86 -20.28
CA GLU A 60 4.21 17.94 -21.43
C GLU A 60 2.92 17.09 -21.54
N GLU A 61 2.19 16.92 -20.43
CA GLU A 61 0.98 16.09 -20.39
C GLU A 61 -0.24 16.75 -21.05
N GLN A 62 -0.18 18.06 -21.33
CA GLN A 62 -1.27 18.79 -21.96
C GLN A 62 -1.69 18.21 -23.32
N GLU A 63 -0.72 17.77 -24.12
CA GLU A 63 -0.96 17.16 -25.42
C GLU A 63 -1.81 15.88 -25.31
N MET A 64 -1.54 15.06 -24.29
CA MET A 64 -2.25 13.81 -24.04
C MET A 64 -3.72 14.07 -23.69
N TYR A 65 -4.00 14.99 -22.75
CA TYR A 65 -5.38 15.30 -22.37
C TYR A 65 -6.17 15.97 -23.50
N ASN A 66 -5.54 16.89 -24.25
CA ASN A 66 -6.17 17.49 -25.43
C ASN A 66 -6.54 16.44 -26.48
N TRP A 67 -5.70 15.43 -26.68
CA TRP A 67 -6.00 14.31 -27.58
C TRP A 67 -7.13 13.43 -27.02
N LEU A 68 -7.09 13.08 -25.73
CA LEU A 68 -8.09 12.23 -25.09
C LEU A 68 -9.49 12.86 -25.10
N PHE A 69 -9.63 14.16 -24.83
CA PHE A 69 -10.92 14.85 -24.87
C PHE A 69 -11.56 14.83 -26.26
N LYS A 70 -10.75 14.73 -27.32
CA LYS A 70 -11.22 14.70 -28.72
C LYS A 70 -11.45 13.29 -29.25
N ASN A 71 -10.71 12.29 -28.77
CA ASN A 71 -10.62 10.98 -29.42
C ASN A 71 -11.15 9.82 -28.57
N HIS A 72 -11.25 9.97 -27.25
CA HIS A 72 -11.68 8.88 -26.39
C HIS A 72 -13.17 8.50 -26.66
N PRO A 73 -13.54 7.21 -26.69
CA PRO A 73 -14.92 6.76 -26.96
C PRO A 73 -15.98 7.42 -26.10
N ILE A 74 -15.67 7.72 -24.83
CA ILE A 74 -16.58 8.46 -23.93
C ILE A 74 -17.08 9.75 -24.61
N PHE A 75 -16.25 10.46 -25.35
CA PHE A 75 -16.66 11.66 -26.09
C PHE A 75 -17.15 11.33 -27.50
N THR A 76 -16.40 10.52 -28.25
CA THR A 76 -16.67 10.29 -29.68
C THR A 76 -17.85 9.37 -29.97
N LYS A 77 -18.16 8.44 -29.05
CA LYS A 77 -19.26 7.47 -29.19
C LYS A 77 -20.38 7.70 -28.18
N TYR A 78 -20.04 8.07 -26.94
CA TYR A 78 -21.02 8.28 -25.87
C TYR A 78 -21.40 9.77 -25.66
N GLY A 79 -20.87 10.68 -26.49
CA GLY A 79 -21.23 12.11 -26.46
C GLY A 79 -20.95 12.77 -25.11
N GLY A 80 -19.88 12.37 -24.43
CA GLY A 80 -19.49 12.86 -23.11
C GLY A 80 -20.43 12.46 -21.98
N LYS A 81 -21.42 11.59 -22.22
CA LYS A 81 -22.43 11.20 -21.23
C LYS A 81 -21.96 10.00 -20.42
N THR A 82 -22.04 10.12 -19.10
CA THR A 82 -21.69 9.07 -18.15
C THR A 82 -22.70 9.02 -17.00
N VAL A 83 -23.00 7.83 -16.49
CA VAL A 83 -23.73 7.66 -15.23
C VAL A 83 -22.74 7.86 -14.08
N GLY A 84 -22.71 9.10 -13.59
CA GLY A 84 -21.74 9.59 -12.61
C GLY A 84 -20.82 10.64 -13.24
N LYS A 85 -20.43 11.63 -12.45
CA LYS A 85 -19.62 12.77 -12.89
C LYS A 85 -18.19 12.35 -13.26
N MET A 86 -17.74 12.71 -14.46
CA MET A 86 -16.32 12.63 -14.81
C MET A 86 -15.53 13.73 -14.10
N VAL A 87 -14.39 13.36 -13.52
CA VAL A 87 -13.48 14.27 -12.83
C VAL A 87 -12.06 14.04 -13.35
N VAL A 88 -11.45 15.06 -13.95
CA VAL A 88 -10.07 14.94 -14.47
C VAL A 88 -9.08 14.81 -13.29
N HIS A 89 -8.11 13.92 -13.43
CA HIS A 89 -7.02 13.73 -12.46
C HIS A 89 -5.68 13.54 -13.19
N ASP A 90 -5.00 14.65 -13.43
CA ASP A 90 -3.72 14.76 -14.14
C ASP A 90 -2.51 14.89 -13.18
N ARG A 91 -1.30 15.04 -13.72
CA ARG A 91 -0.08 15.27 -12.93
C ARG A 91 -0.15 16.50 -12.02
N GLY A 92 -0.96 17.50 -12.33
CA GLY A 92 -1.15 18.67 -11.46
C GLY A 92 -1.75 18.28 -10.11
N LEU A 93 -2.73 17.37 -10.11
CA LEU A 93 -3.32 16.84 -8.87
C LEU A 93 -2.44 15.73 -8.27
N GLU A 94 -2.03 14.76 -9.07
CA GLU A 94 -1.31 13.58 -8.57
C GLU A 94 0.13 13.90 -8.13
N TRP A 95 0.87 14.73 -8.88
CA TRP A 95 2.29 14.93 -8.62
C TRP A 95 2.57 16.16 -7.76
N LEU A 96 1.63 17.12 -7.68
CA LEU A 96 1.81 18.36 -6.91
C LEU A 96 0.85 18.48 -5.71
N ALA A 97 -0.44 18.15 -5.88
CA ALA A 97 -1.44 18.38 -4.84
C ALA A 97 -1.49 17.26 -3.79
N GLU A 98 -1.33 16.02 -4.24
CA GLU A 98 -1.40 14.85 -3.37
C GLU A 98 -0.41 14.90 -2.20
N GLY A 99 -0.84 14.34 -1.07
CA GLY A 99 -0.06 14.33 0.16
C GLY A 99 0.11 15.66 0.86
N HIS A 100 -0.83 16.60 0.65
CA HIS A 100 -0.75 17.96 1.19
C HIS A 100 0.54 18.69 0.78
N GLY A 101 0.99 18.43 -0.46
CA GLY A 101 2.24 18.99 -0.99
C GLY A 101 2.23 20.52 -1.05
N PHE A 102 1.08 21.13 -1.30
CA PHE A 102 0.91 22.58 -1.26
C PHE A 102 1.06 23.16 0.15
N ASP A 103 0.47 22.52 1.16
CA ASP A 103 0.55 22.97 2.55
C ASP A 103 1.97 22.89 3.08
N MET A 104 2.65 21.76 2.82
CA MET A 104 4.08 21.62 3.14
C MET A 104 4.91 22.68 2.43
N SER A 105 4.64 22.96 1.15
CA SER A 105 5.38 23.95 0.39
C SER A 105 5.20 25.35 0.96
N LYS A 106 3.97 25.73 1.34
CA LYS A 106 3.64 27.03 1.94
C LYS A 106 4.37 27.26 3.26
N LEU A 107 4.54 26.21 4.05
CA LEU A 107 5.24 26.28 5.35
C LEU A 107 6.77 26.19 5.20
N SER A 108 7.28 25.81 4.04
CA SER A 108 8.71 25.61 3.80
C SER A 108 9.42 26.93 3.54
N LYS A 109 10.69 27.03 3.96
CA LYS A 109 11.58 28.14 3.56
C LYS A 109 12.00 28.05 2.08
N ARG A 110 11.89 26.87 1.47
CA ARG A 110 12.27 26.66 0.07
C ARG A 110 11.40 27.52 -0.85
N ASP A 111 12.06 28.20 -1.80
CA ASP A 111 11.42 29.12 -2.74
C ASP A 111 10.53 30.18 -2.05
N GLY A 112 10.88 30.57 -0.81
CA GLY A 112 10.11 31.51 0.00
C GLY A 112 8.66 31.07 0.26
N GLY A 113 8.42 29.76 0.34
CA GLY A 113 7.09 29.17 0.54
C GLY A 113 6.20 29.14 -0.70
N LYS A 114 6.75 29.46 -1.88
CA LYS A 114 6.02 29.56 -3.16
C LYS A 114 6.34 28.42 -4.14
N GLY A 115 7.14 27.45 -3.71
CA GLY A 115 7.51 26.29 -4.52
C GLY A 115 6.42 25.21 -4.56
N TYR A 116 6.73 24.10 -5.22
CA TYR A 116 5.93 22.88 -5.23
C TYR A 116 6.69 21.74 -4.56
N SER A 117 6.00 20.84 -3.87
CA SER A 117 6.55 19.61 -3.26
C SER A 117 5.82 18.40 -3.79
N SER A 118 6.51 17.52 -4.52
CA SER A 118 5.94 16.25 -4.98
C SER A 118 6.16 15.17 -3.93
N MET A 119 5.10 14.87 -3.18
CA MET A 119 5.19 14.05 -1.97
C MET A 119 5.31 12.56 -2.26
N MET A 120 4.59 12.07 -3.27
CA MET A 120 4.43 10.62 -3.47
C MET A 120 4.51 10.14 -4.92
N TYR A 121 4.14 10.94 -5.92
CA TYR A 121 4.11 10.50 -7.31
C TYR A 121 5.01 11.39 -8.17
N ARG A 122 6.09 10.81 -8.67
CA ARG A 122 7.08 11.43 -9.56
C ARG A 122 8.01 10.37 -10.12
N ILE A 123 8.55 10.63 -11.31
CA ILE A 123 9.50 9.74 -11.98
C ILE A 123 10.93 10.34 -11.98
N PRO A 124 11.97 9.49 -11.91
CA PRO A 124 13.36 9.94 -11.90
C PRO A 124 13.97 10.12 -13.30
N ALA A 125 13.24 9.83 -14.37
CA ALA A 125 13.69 9.94 -15.76
C ALA A 125 12.49 10.06 -16.71
N THR A 126 12.78 10.02 -18.01
CA THR A 126 11.88 10.02 -19.16
C THR A 126 10.53 9.35 -18.89
N SER A 127 9.45 10.11 -19.10
CA SER A 127 8.08 9.63 -19.00
C SER A 127 7.69 8.76 -20.19
N SER A 128 6.50 8.16 -20.12
CA SER A 128 5.87 7.45 -21.24
C SER A 128 5.48 8.35 -22.44
N LEU A 129 5.62 9.68 -22.33
CA LEU A 129 5.26 10.66 -23.37
C LEU A 129 6.47 11.19 -24.17
N GLN A 130 7.68 10.74 -23.87
CA GLN A 130 8.92 11.20 -24.50
C GLN A 130 9.47 10.14 -25.47
N PHE A 131 9.66 10.55 -26.73
CA PHE A 131 10.12 9.70 -27.84
C PHE A 131 11.18 10.42 -28.69
N PRO A 132 12.17 9.70 -29.25
CA PRO A 132 12.48 8.31 -28.96
C PRO A 132 13.02 8.15 -27.54
N ASN A 133 12.83 6.96 -26.94
CA ASN A 133 13.51 6.58 -25.70
C ASN A 133 14.58 5.53 -25.98
N LYS A 134 15.36 5.19 -24.95
CA LYS A 134 16.51 4.27 -25.05
C LYS A 134 16.28 2.94 -24.34
N PHE A 135 15.02 2.57 -24.10
CA PHE A 135 14.72 1.26 -23.52
C PHE A 135 15.05 0.18 -24.55
N VAL A 136 15.69 -0.89 -24.12
CA VAL A 136 16.03 -2.05 -24.97
C VAL A 136 15.20 -3.29 -24.65
N GLY A 137 14.47 -3.26 -23.53
CA GLY A 137 13.64 -4.37 -23.07
C GLY A 137 14.40 -5.33 -22.13
N PRO A 138 13.71 -5.92 -21.13
CA PRO A 138 14.36 -6.75 -20.13
C PRO A 138 14.99 -8.02 -20.72
N GLU A 139 14.46 -8.56 -21.81
CA GLU A 139 15.01 -9.72 -22.53
C GLU A 139 16.45 -9.43 -22.99
N LYS A 140 16.73 -8.21 -23.46
CA LYS A 140 18.08 -7.79 -23.87
C LYS A 140 19.04 -7.71 -22.69
N CYS A 141 18.57 -7.28 -21.52
CA CYS A 141 19.37 -7.37 -20.31
C CYS A 141 19.65 -8.84 -19.93
N GLY A 142 18.66 -9.72 -20.13
CA GLY A 142 18.73 -11.15 -19.82
C GLY A 142 19.71 -11.93 -20.69
N GLU A 143 20.04 -11.46 -21.90
CA GLU A 143 21.07 -12.07 -22.76
C GLU A 143 22.44 -12.15 -22.05
N CYS A 144 22.81 -11.12 -21.27
CA CYS A 144 24.07 -11.08 -20.51
C CYS A 144 23.89 -11.37 -19.01
N HIS A 145 22.69 -11.17 -18.46
CA HIS A 145 22.38 -11.35 -17.04
C HIS A 145 21.25 -12.38 -16.82
N PRO A 146 21.40 -13.63 -17.29
CA PRO A 146 20.32 -14.62 -17.29
C PRO A 146 19.89 -14.97 -15.86
N ALA A 147 20.81 -15.01 -14.90
CA ALA A 147 20.48 -15.34 -13.51
C ALA A 147 19.50 -14.33 -12.88
N GLN A 148 19.73 -13.04 -13.09
CA GLN A 148 18.86 -11.98 -12.59
C GLN A 148 17.53 -11.96 -13.35
N TYR A 149 17.56 -12.16 -14.68
CA TYR A 149 16.36 -12.22 -15.50
C TYR A 149 15.42 -13.34 -15.04
N GLU A 150 15.92 -14.56 -14.83
CA GLU A 150 15.12 -15.70 -14.38
C GLU A 150 14.46 -15.47 -13.01
N VAL A 151 15.17 -14.81 -12.10
CA VAL A 151 14.64 -14.49 -10.77
C VAL A 151 13.60 -13.38 -10.84
N TRP A 152 13.87 -12.33 -11.61
CA TRP A 152 12.97 -11.19 -11.79
C TRP A 152 11.68 -11.59 -12.55
N SER A 153 11.79 -12.41 -13.59
CA SER A 153 10.67 -12.78 -14.49
C SER A 153 9.57 -13.56 -13.76
N ARG A 154 9.93 -14.32 -12.73
CA ARG A 154 8.99 -14.99 -11.82
C ARG A 154 8.55 -14.16 -10.62
N SER A 155 8.63 -12.83 -10.73
CA SER A 155 8.20 -11.90 -9.69
C SER A 155 7.03 -11.03 -10.15
N ARG A 156 6.25 -10.52 -9.20
CA ARG A 156 5.13 -9.61 -9.51
C ARG A 156 5.59 -8.26 -10.04
N HIS A 157 6.86 -7.87 -9.90
CA HIS A 157 7.41 -6.72 -10.62
C HIS A 157 7.32 -6.92 -12.14
N ALA A 158 7.69 -8.10 -12.64
CA ALA A 158 7.68 -8.42 -14.07
C ALA A 158 6.27 -8.49 -14.66
N THR A 159 5.30 -9.01 -13.90
CA THR A 159 3.96 -9.32 -14.42
C THR A 159 2.84 -8.44 -13.86
N THR A 160 3.17 -7.30 -13.23
CA THR A 160 2.14 -6.36 -12.75
C THR A 160 1.36 -5.71 -13.88
N MET A 161 1.94 -5.62 -15.08
CA MET A 161 1.28 -5.18 -16.31
C MET A 161 1.25 -6.35 -17.28
N ARG A 162 0.05 -6.80 -17.68
CA ARG A 162 -0.11 -7.97 -18.54
C ARG A 162 -1.19 -7.75 -19.59
N PHE A 163 -0.93 -8.23 -20.79
CA PHE A 163 -1.87 -8.20 -21.90
C PHE A 163 -2.87 -9.35 -21.80
N PRO A 164 -4.05 -9.22 -22.42
CA PRO A 164 -4.94 -10.37 -22.59
C PRO A 164 -4.22 -11.55 -23.25
N GLY A 165 -4.40 -12.75 -22.70
CA GLY A 165 -3.68 -13.97 -23.10
C GLY A 165 -2.50 -14.33 -22.19
N GLU A 166 -2.15 -13.46 -21.23
CA GLU A 166 -1.07 -13.66 -20.25
C GLU A 166 -1.62 -13.96 -18.84
N HIS A 167 -2.82 -14.54 -18.75
CA HIS A 167 -3.54 -14.80 -17.51
C HIS A 167 -3.91 -16.28 -17.34
N PRO A 168 -2.93 -17.19 -17.39
CA PRO A 168 -3.21 -18.62 -17.26
C PRO A 168 -3.82 -18.96 -15.88
N GLU A 169 -3.63 -18.12 -14.87
CA GLU A 169 -4.19 -18.32 -13.53
C GLU A 169 -5.72 -18.19 -13.47
N VAL A 170 -6.33 -17.73 -14.56
CA VAL A 170 -7.78 -17.74 -14.79
C VAL A 170 -8.14 -18.39 -16.14
N ASN A 171 -7.28 -19.29 -16.64
CA ASN A 171 -7.44 -19.93 -17.94
C ASN A 171 -7.64 -18.92 -19.10
N ASN A 172 -7.02 -17.74 -19.00
CA ASN A 172 -7.17 -16.60 -19.91
C ASN A 172 -8.60 -16.06 -20.07
N ASN A 173 -9.52 -16.45 -19.18
CA ASN A 173 -10.88 -15.94 -19.18
C ASN A 173 -10.99 -14.73 -18.26
N LEU A 174 -11.08 -13.54 -18.88
CA LEU A 174 -11.13 -12.27 -18.16
C LEU A 174 -12.56 -11.78 -17.88
N THR A 175 -13.57 -12.37 -18.52
CA THR A 175 -14.96 -11.87 -18.50
C THR A 175 -15.93 -12.78 -17.76
N GLU A 176 -15.49 -13.97 -17.35
CA GLU A 176 -16.24 -14.88 -16.50
C GLU A 176 -15.77 -14.83 -15.04
N PRO A 177 -16.61 -15.24 -14.06
CA PRO A 177 -16.26 -15.25 -12.64
C PRO A 177 -14.95 -15.99 -12.35
N VAL A 178 -14.12 -15.44 -11.46
CA VAL A 178 -12.86 -16.11 -11.08
C VAL A 178 -13.11 -17.26 -10.11
N PHE A 179 -13.88 -17.00 -9.04
CA PHE A 179 -14.19 -17.93 -7.98
C PHE A 179 -15.62 -18.43 -8.11
N ASP A 180 -16.53 -18.11 -7.18
CA ASP A 180 -17.92 -18.55 -7.26
C ASP A 180 -18.65 -17.90 -8.43
N LYS A 181 -19.66 -18.60 -8.98
CA LYS A 181 -20.42 -18.18 -10.18
C LYS A 181 -21.16 -16.84 -10.03
N ASP A 182 -21.47 -16.44 -8.81
CA ASP A 182 -22.17 -15.21 -8.45
C ASP A 182 -21.21 -14.07 -8.07
N THR A 183 -19.91 -14.27 -8.28
CA THR A 183 -18.85 -13.29 -8.03
C THR A 183 -18.26 -12.72 -9.31
N ALA A 184 -17.45 -11.68 -9.14
CA ALA A 184 -16.88 -10.94 -10.25
C ALA A 184 -15.88 -11.72 -11.12
N SER A 185 -15.93 -11.40 -12.41
CA SER A 185 -14.85 -11.54 -13.39
C SER A 185 -13.77 -10.47 -13.18
N ILE A 186 -12.58 -10.66 -13.78
CA ILE A 186 -11.49 -9.67 -13.71
C ILE A 186 -11.90 -8.36 -14.39
N LEU A 187 -12.43 -8.44 -15.61
CA LEU A 187 -12.94 -7.29 -16.34
C LEU A 187 -14.42 -7.12 -16.05
N PRO A 188 -14.89 -5.88 -15.83
CA PRO A 188 -16.31 -5.66 -15.63
C PRO A 188 -17.10 -5.80 -16.93
N LYS A 189 -18.41 -6.03 -16.81
CA LYS A 189 -19.35 -6.09 -17.94
C LYS A 189 -19.15 -4.92 -18.90
N GLY A 190 -19.24 -5.22 -20.19
CA GLY A 190 -19.08 -4.22 -21.24
C GLY A 190 -17.63 -3.89 -21.63
N ILE A 191 -16.65 -4.39 -20.87
CA ILE A 191 -15.22 -4.27 -21.19
C ILE A 191 -14.71 -5.62 -21.65
N THR A 192 -14.20 -5.67 -22.88
CA THR A 192 -13.74 -6.91 -23.51
C THR A 192 -12.23 -6.89 -23.75
N PRO A 193 -11.57 -8.05 -23.81
CA PRO A 193 -10.11 -8.14 -23.99
C PRO A 193 -9.54 -7.33 -25.18
N ASP A 194 -10.27 -7.24 -26.28
CA ASP A 194 -9.85 -6.56 -27.51
C ASP A 194 -9.77 -5.02 -27.38
N VAL A 195 -10.48 -4.43 -26.41
CA VAL A 195 -10.47 -2.98 -26.17
C VAL A 195 -9.64 -2.56 -24.95
N ILE A 196 -8.91 -3.49 -24.34
CA ILE A 196 -7.96 -3.16 -23.28
C ILE A 196 -6.52 -3.26 -23.77
N TYR A 197 -5.71 -2.29 -23.40
CA TYR A 197 -4.27 -2.36 -23.60
C TYR A 197 -3.68 -3.42 -22.66
N ALA A 198 -3.97 -3.31 -21.36
CA ALA A 198 -3.43 -4.20 -20.34
C ALA A 198 -4.30 -4.27 -19.08
N THR A 199 -4.14 -5.36 -18.35
CA THR A 199 -4.54 -5.47 -16.95
C THR A 199 -3.42 -5.00 -16.02
N VAL A 200 -3.79 -4.57 -14.81
CA VAL A 200 -2.85 -4.16 -13.76
C VAL A 200 -3.10 -4.98 -12.49
N GLY A 201 -2.14 -5.80 -12.08
CA GLY A 201 -2.18 -6.55 -10.82
C GLY A 201 -2.26 -8.08 -10.97
N HIS A 202 -2.71 -8.73 -9.89
CA HIS A 202 -2.66 -10.20 -9.71
C HIS A 202 -3.77 -10.68 -8.78
N LEU A 203 -4.11 -11.98 -8.87
CA LEU A 203 -5.00 -12.67 -7.94
C LEU A 203 -4.58 -12.53 -6.47
N ARG A 204 -3.31 -12.19 -6.22
CA ARG A 204 -2.78 -11.85 -4.89
C ARG A 204 -3.70 -10.90 -4.10
N THR A 205 -4.20 -9.84 -4.75
CA THR A 205 -5.00 -8.82 -4.08
C THR A 205 -6.12 -8.30 -4.97
N LYS A 206 -5.78 -7.76 -6.14
CA LYS A 206 -6.71 -7.03 -6.98
C LYS A 206 -6.21 -6.92 -8.41
N MET A 207 -7.13 -6.64 -9.32
CA MET A 207 -6.83 -6.26 -10.70
C MET A 207 -7.63 -5.02 -11.12
N GLY A 208 -7.02 -4.21 -11.97
CA GLY A 208 -7.68 -3.17 -12.75
C GLY A 208 -7.31 -3.30 -14.23
N TYR A 209 -7.77 -2.37 -15.06
CA TYR A 209 -7.47 -2.37 -16.49
C TYR A 209 -7.15 -0.96 -17.00
N VAL A 210 -6.45 -0.91 -18.12
CA VAL A 210 -6.18 0.28 -18.92
C VAL A 210 -6.74 0.00 -20.32
N ASP A 211 -7.61 0.87 -20.82
CA ASP A 211 -8.22 0.67 -22.14
C ASP A 211 -7.24 0.97 -23.28
N ALA A 212 -7.66 0.72 -24.52
CA ALA A 212 -6.82 0.90 -25.72
C ALA A 212 -6.38 2.36 -25.95
N TRP A 213 -6.98 3.34 -25.29
CA TRP A 213 -6.61 4.76 -25.35
C TRP A 213 -5.64 5.15 -24.22
N LEU A 214 -5.15 4.16 -23.46
CA LEU A 214 -4.33 4.36 -22.27
C LEU A 214 -5.04 5.17 -21.18
N LEU A 215 -6.37 5.17 -21.16
CA LEU A 215 -7.15 5.71 -20.06
C LEU A 215 -7.31 4.64 -18.97
N ARG A 216 -7.22 5.06 -17.71
CA ARG A 216 -7.46 4.20 -16.57
C ARG A 216 -8.92 3.74 -16.55
N GLY A 217 -9.14 2.43 -16.42
CA GLY A 217 -10.46 1.83 -16.28
C GLY A 217 -11.12 2.17 -14.95
N THR A 218 -11.85 3.28 -14.90
CA THR A 218 -12.63 3.75 -13.73
C THR A 218 -14.14 3.55 -13.89
N TYR A 219 -14.52 2.78 -14.92
CA TYR A 219 -15.89 2.59 -15.36
C TYR A 219 -16.15 1.16 -15.84
N TYR A 220 -17.40 0.87 -16.14
CA TYR A 220 -17.86 -0.27 -16.93
C TYR A 220 -18.92 0.20 -17.95
N VAL A 221 -19.41 -0.70 -18.80
CA VAL A 221 -20.50 -0.38 -19.75
C VAL A 221 -21.74 -1.20 -19.41
N GLU A 222 -22.84 -0.52 -19.13
CA GLU A 222 -24.15 -1.15 -18.85
C GLU A 222 -24.99 -1.23 -20.12
N GLY A 223 -25.54 -2.41 -20.41
CA GLY A 223 -26.43 -2.61 -21.56
C GLY A 223 -25.74 -2.51 -22.92
N GLY A 224 -24.42 -2.71 -23.00
CA GLY A 224 -23.65 -2.65 -24.23
C GLY A 224 -22.16 -2.91 -24.02
N LEU A 225 -21.35 -2.62 -25.04
CA LEU A 225 -19.90 -2.87 -25.06
C LEU A 225 -19.14 -1.60 -25.48
N LEU A 226 -17.98 -1.36 -24.85
CA LEU A 226 -17.10 -0.24 -25.18
C LEU A 226 -16.67 -0.27 -26.66
N ARG A 227 -16.35 -1.46 -27.18
CA ARG A 227 -15.90 -1.67 -28.57
C ARG A 227 -16.90 -1.15 -29.59
N ASP A 228 -18.19 -1.40 -29.33
CA ASP A 228 -19.29 -1.06 -30.23
C ASP A 228 -19.83 0.36 -29.97
N GLY A 229 -19.47 0.99 -28.85
CA GLY A 229 -20.02 2.29 -28.45
C GLY A 229 -21.49 2.20 -28.04
N THR A 230 -21.93 1.04 -27.54
CA THR A 230 -23.32 0.76 -27.19
C THR A 230 -23.52 0.79 -25.68
N GLY A 231 -24.75 1.03 -25.22
CA GLY A 231 -25.08 1.08 -23.79
C GLY A 231 -24.66 2.40 -23.13
N GLN A 232 -24.32 2.35 -21.85
CA GLN A 232 -23.96 3.53 -21.05
C GLN A 232 -22.64 3.33 -20.31
N ILE A 233 -21.77 4.35 -20.32
CA ILE A 233 -20.61 4.41 -19.45
C ILE A 233 -21.07 4.65 -18.01
N VAL A 234 -20.71 3.77 -17.09
CA VAL A 234 -21.11 3.86 -15.68
C VAL A 234 -19.88 3.92 -14.79
N ALA A 235 -19.85 4.90 -13.89
CA ALA A 235 -18.78 5.08 -12.93
C ALA A 235 -18.69 3.92 -11.92
N GLY A 236 -17.46 3.48 -11.62
CA GLY A 236 -17.17 2.50 -10.56
C GLY A 236 -17.25 1.05 -11.02
N SER A 237 -17.42 0.11 -10.07
CA SER A 237 -17.48 -1.34 -10.30
C SER A 237 -16.37 -1.85 -11.25
N ASN A 238 -15.15 -1.35 -11.06
CA ASN A 238 -14.06 -1.36 -12.04
C ASN A 238 -12.78 -2.03 -11.52
N GLN A 239 -12.71 -2.35 -10.23
CA GLN A 239 -11.56 -3.00 -9.60
C GLN A 239 -11.96 -4.38 -9.09
N TRP A 240 -11.42 -5.43 -9.70
CA TRP A 240 -11.58 -6.78 -9.19
C TRP A 240 -10.79 -6.94 -7.89
N GLN A 241 -11.41 -7.51 -6.86
CA GLN A 241 -10.89 -7.59 -5.50
C GLN A 241 -10.98 -9.03 -4.98
N ARG A 242 -9.82 -9.68 -4.79
CA ARG A 242 -9.76 -11.10 -4.40
C ARG A 242 -10.48 -11.35 -3.09
N THR A 243 -10.21 -10.53 -2.07
CA THR A 243 -10.75 -10.77 -0.72
C THR A 243 -12.27 -10.66 -0.69
N TRP A 244 -12.84 -9.70 -1.43
CA TRP A 244 -14.29 -9.57 -1.51
C TRP A 244 -14.94 -10.68 -2.35
N ALA A 245 -14.29 -11.08 -3.45
CA ALA A 245 -14.76 -12.17 -4.31
C ALA A 245 -14.64 -13.56 -3.66
N LEU A 246 -13.60 -13.81 -2.86
CA LEU A 246 -13.31 -15.15 -2.32
C LEU A 246 -13.64 -15.31 -0.84
N ASN A 247 -13.37 -14.29 -0.02
CA ASN A 247 -13.24 -14.47 1.44
C ASN A 247 -14.33 -13.79 2.26
N LEU A 248 -14.96 -12.74 1.75
CA LEU A 248 -16.09 -12.06 2.39
C LEU A 248 -17.40 -12.63 1.84
N ASP A 249 -17.62 -13.93 2.06
CA ASP A 249 -18.90 -14.60 1.81
C ASP A 249 -19.92 -14.29 2.92
N ASP A 250 -21.18 -14.69 2.73
CA ASP A 250 -22.28 -14.38 3.66
C ASP A 250 -21.99 -14.88 5.09
N ALA A 251 -21.35 -16.04 5.22
CA ALA A 251 -21.01 -16.62 6.53
C ALA A 251 -19.95 -15.78 7.26
N THR A 252 -18.90 -15.40 6.56
CA THR A 252 -17.83 -14.54 7.09
C THR A 252 -18.38 -13.17 7.44
N VAL A 253 -19.19 -12.58 6.57
CA VAL A 253 -19.80 -11.26 6.77
C VAL A 253 -20.74 -11.27 7.97
N LYS A 254 -21.56 -12.32 8.13
CA LYS A 254 -22.39 -12.50 9.33
C LYS A 254 -21.54 -12.52 10.60
N LYS A 255 -20.44 -13.29 10.61
CA LYS A 255 -19.51 -13.37 11.75
C LYS A 255 -18.87 -12.02 12.06
N ILE A 256 -18.56 -11.21 11.05
CA ILE A 256 -18.06 -9.86 11.25
C ILE A 256 -19.15 -8.96 11.84
N LYS A 257 -20.40 -9.04 11.36
CA LYS A 257 -21.52 -8.22 11.88
C LYS A 257 -21.84 -8.49 13.36
N GLU A 258 -21.56 -9.69 13.86
CA GLU A 258 -21.66 -10.00 15.30
C GLU A 258 -20.64 -9.20 16.15
N LEU A 259 -19.49 -8.85 15.58
CA LEU A 259 -18.47 -8.00 16.22
C LEU A 259 -18.68 -6.51 15.92
N VAL A 260 -19.07 -6.20 14.68
CA VAL A 260 -19.18 -4.85 14.12
C VAL A 260 -20.54 -4.73 13.42
N PRO A 261 -21.61 -4.33 14.14
CA PRO A 261 -22.97 -4.31 13.58
C PRO A 261 -23.13 -3.45 12.32
N GLU A 262 -22.30 -2.42 12.16
CA GLU A 262 -22.28 -1.52 10.99
C GLU A 262 -21.62 -2.13 9.75
N PHE A 263 -21.05 -3.32 9.83
CA PHE A 263 -20.36 -3.92 8.69
C PHE A 263 -21.35 -4.24 7.54
N PRO A 264 -21.01 -3.91 6.28
CA PRO A 264 -21.92 -4.12 5.15
C PRO A 264 -22.16 -5.62 4.90
N GLY A 265 -23.43 -6.01 4.88
CA GLY A 265 -23.95 -7.36 4.71
C GLY A 265 -24.50 -7.66 3.32
N THR A 266 -25.11 -6.67 2.68
CA THR A 266 -25.67 -6.77 1.33
C THR A 266 -24.87 -5.94 0.34
N LEU A 267 -24.97 -6.23 -0.95
CA LEU A 267 -24.27 -5.48 -2.01
C LEU A 267 -24.60 -3.98 -1.97
N GLU A 268 -25.83 -3.61 -1.63
CA GLU A 268 -26.27 -2.21 -1.50
C GLU A 268 -25.60 -1.50 -0.32
N GLU A 269 -25.41 -2.18 0.81
CA GLU A 269 -24.76 -1.61 2.00
C GLU A 269 -23.28 -1.24 1.76
N TYR A 270 -22.60 -1.84 0.76
CA TYR A 270 -21.26 -1.39 0.34
C TYR A 270 -21.29 -0.02 -0.38
N GLY A 271 -22.46 0.44 -0.79
CA GLY A 271 -22.74 1.79 -1.30
C GLY A 271 -21.82 2.23 -2.43
N ASP A 272 -21.33 3.48 -2.34
CA ASP A 272 -20.42 4.10 -3.31
C ASP A 272 -19.14 3.29 -3.56
N ASN A 273 -18.70 2.47 -2.61
CA ASN A 273 -17.47 1.67 -2.74
C ASN A 273 -17.73 0.34 -3.45
N GLY A 274 -18.99 -0.11 -3.49
CA GLY A 274 -19.41 -1.36 -4.09
C GLY A 274 -19.50 -1.29 -5.62
N GLY A 275 -20.43 -2.06 -6.16
CA GLY A 275 -20.63 -2.25 -7.60
C GLY A 275 -21.89 -3.07 -7.87
N TYR A 276 -22.01 -3.63 -9.07
CA TYR A 276 -23.16 -4.46 -9.45
C TYR A 276 -22.96 -5.95 -9.12
N VAL A 277 -21.77 -6.36 -8.70
CA VAL A 277 -21.45 -7.76 -8.35
C VAL A 277 -20.37 -7.80 -7.27
N ARG A 278 -20.48 -8.76 -6.34
CA ARG A 278 -19.49 -8.99 -5.29
C ARG A 278 -18.14 -9.33 -5.91
N GLY A 279 -17.11 -8.56 -5.54
CA GLY A 279 -15.76 -8.70 -6.08
C GLY A 279 -15.34 -7.63 -7.07
N LEU A 280 -16.26 -6.82 -7.61
CA LEU A 280 -15.93 -5.65 -8.45
C LEU A 280 -16.33 -4.35 -7.75
N ALA A 281 -15.36 -3.75 -7.07
CA ALA A 281 -15.55 -2.53 -6.30
C ALA A 281 -15.28 -1.27 -7.13
N SER A 282 -15.64 -0.11 -6.59
CA SER A 282 -15.36 1.20 -7.18
C SER A 282 -14.05 1.78 -6.63
N TYR A 283 -13.07 2.01 -7.50
CA TYR A 283 -11.74 2.55 -7.14
C TYR A 283 -11.33 3.69 -8.08
N ALA A 284 -10.89 4.83 -7.51
CA ALA A 284 -10.84 6.12 -8.22
C ALA A 284 -12.16 6.49 -8.91
N ALA A 285 -13.24 6.00 -8.29
CA ALA A 285 -14.61 6.18 -8.69
C ALA A 285 -15.50 5.91 -7.47
N LYS A 286 -16.73 6.41 -7.52
CA LYS A 286 -17.84 6.08 -6.62
C LYS A 286 -18.98 5.56 -7.49
N HIS A 287 -19.51 4.39 -7.16
CA HIS A 287 -20.44 3.67 -8.03
C HIS A 287 -21.62 4.55 -8.47
N LYS A 288 -21.79 4.74 -9.79
CA LYS A 288 -22.83 5.60 -10.39
C LYS A 288 -22.80 7.09 -9.97
N LYS A 289 -21.77 7.55 -9.24
CA LYS A 289 -21.67 8.93 -8.72
C LYS A 289 -20.56 9.73 -9.36
N SER A 290 -19.35 9.18 -9.44
CA SER A 290 -18.20 9.86 -10.05
C SER A 290 -17.11 8.90 -10.48
N MET A 291 -16.33 9.28 -11.48
CA MET A 291 -15.20 8.51 -11.98
C MET A 291 -14.05 9.45 -12.35
N PHE A 292 -12.81 9.02 -12.11
CA PHE A 292 -11.66 9.76 -12.59
C PHE A 292 -11.49 9.54 -14.09
N PHE A 293 -11.35 10.63 -14.84
CA PHE A 293 -10.85 10.62 -16.21
C PHE A 293 -9.34 10.87 -16.13
N GLN A 294 -8.55 9.79 -16.19
CA GLN A 294 -7.12 9.82 -15.87
C GLN A 294 -6.32 8.99 -16.89
N ALA A 295 -5.38 9.65 -17.56
CA ALA A 295 -4.43 8.99 -18.44
C ALA A 295 -3.42 8.15 -17.64
N ASN A 296 -2.89 7.08 -18.25
CA ASN A 296 -1.81 6.28 -17.65
C ASN A 296 -0.60 7.13 -17.25
N SER A 297 -0.31 8.19 -18.00
CA SER A 297 0.81 9.12 -17.78
C SER A 297 0.71 9.93 -16.48
N SER A 298 -0.50 10.06 -15.92
CA SER A 298 -0.73 10.91 -14.76
C SER A 298 -0.36 10.23 -13.45
N TYR A 299 -0.39 8.89 -13.42
CA TYR A 299 -0.32 8.14 -12.18
C TYR A 299 0.31 6.76 -12.37
N CYS A 300 -0.30 5.92 -13.21
CA CYS A 300 0.05 4.50 -13.32
C CYS A 300 1.49 4.30 -13.80
N GLU A 301 2.00 5.15 -14.71
CA GLU A 301 3.39 5.05 -15.18
C GLU A 301 4.45 5.21 -14.08
N VAL A 302 4.07 5.80 -12.94
CA VAL A 302 5.01 5.98 -11.83
C VAL A 302 5.36 4.62 -11.21
N CYS A 303 4.39 3.73 -11.03
CA CYS A 303 4.61 2.49 -10.26
C CYS A 303 4.31 1.19 -11.02
N HIS A 304 3.51 1.25 -12.08
CA HIS A 304 3.15 0.13 -12.94
C HIS A 304 3.42 0.51 -14.40
N PRO A 305 4.70 0.74 -14.76
CA PRO A 305 5.04 1.39 -16.02
C PRO A 305 4.92 0.46 -17.22
N VAL A 306 4.84 1.10 -18.38
CA VAL A 306 5.14 0.53 -19.69
C VAL A 306 6.00 1.52 -20.46
N LYS A 307 6.75 1.03 -21.46
CA LYS A 307 7.48 1.86 -22.43
C LYS A 307 7.27 1.31 -23.83
N PHE A 308 7.22 2.21 -24.80
CA PHE A 308 7.04 1.90 -26.21
C PHE A 308 8.29 2.24 -27.03
N ASP A 309 8.51 1.59 -28.16
CA ASP A 309 9.70 1.77 -29.03
C ASP A 309 9.50 2.74 -30.21
N PHE A 310 8.39 3.48 -30.21
CA PHE A 310 8.07 4.51 -31.20
C PHE A 310 9.22 5.52 -31.38
N LYS A 311 9.43 5.95 -32.63
CA LYS A 311 10.47 6.91 -33.00
C LYS A 311 10.04 8.35 -32.78
N SER A 312 8.74 8.60 -32.75
CA SER A 312 8.17 9.93 -32.55
C SER A 312 6.85 9.90 -31.78
N LYS A 313 6.45 11.05 -31.24
CA LYS A 313 5.12 11.23 -30.67
C LYS A 313 4.00 10.98 -31.68
N ALA A 314 4.21 11.34 -32.96
CA ALA A 314 3.20 11.17 -34.00
C ALA A 314 2.84 9.69 -34.20
N GLU A 315 3.84 8.80 -34.22
CA GLU A 315 3.62 7.35 -34.27
C GLU A 315 2.84 6.86 -33.03
N PHE A 316 3.22 7.32 -31.84
CA PHE A 316 2.53 6.98 -30.61
C PHE A 316 1.04 7.39 -30.63
N TYR A 317 0.74 8.65 -30.97
CA TYR A 317 -0.65 9.13 -31.05
C TYR A 317 -1.46 8.45 -32.17
N ALA A 318 -0.81 8.00 -33.26
CA ALA A 318 -1.47 7.22 -34.30
C ALA A 318 -1.82 5.79 -33.85
N ALA A 319 -1.08 5.24 -32.88
CA ALA A 319 -1.35 3.91 -32.32
C ALA A 319 -2.39 3.93 -31.18
N LEU A 320 -2.61 5.07 -30.52
CA LEU A 320 -3.60 5.18 -29.44
C LEU A 320 -5.01 4.83 -29.93
N GLY A 321 -5.72 4.03 -29.13
CA GLY A 321 -7.02 3.45 -29.48
C GLY A 321 -6.92 2.08 -30.17
N ASN A 322 -5.72 1.64 -30.56
CA ASN A 322 -5.46 0.31 -31.08
C ASN A 322 -4.62 -0.50 -30.10
N ALA A 323 -5.28 -1.35 -29.30
CA ALA A 323 -4.61 -2.17 -28.29
C ALA A 323 -3.51 -3.06 -28.89
N LYS A 324 -3.72 -3.65 -30.08
CA LYS A 324 -2.76 -4.56 -30.70
C LYS A 324 -1.52 -3.83 -31.19
N GLU A 325 -1.66 -2.63 -31.75
CA GLU A 325 -0.50 -1.85 -32.20
C GLU A 325 0.32 -1.36 -31.01
N LEU A 326 -0.34 -0.89 -29.94
CA LEU A 326 0.35 -0.52 -28.70
C LEU A 326 1.06 -1.72 -28.06
N GLN A 327 0.41 -2.88 -28.00
CA GLN A 327 0.99 -4.12 -27.46
C GLN A 327 2.24 -4.54 -28.24
N LYS A 328 2.16 -4.53 -29.57
CA LYS A 328 3.28 -4.84 -30.47
C LYS A 328 4.47 -3.90 -30.26
N HIS A 329 4.21 -2.61 -30.06
CA HIS A 329 5.22 -1.59 -29.82
C HIS A 329 5.63 -1.44 -28.35
N THR A 330 5.17 -2.32 -27.46
CA THR A 330 5.58 -2.28 -26.05
C THR A 330 6.91 -3.01 -25.85
N ILE A 331 7.98 -2.25 -25.63
CA ILE A 331 9.33 -2.78 -25.42
C ILE A 331 9.62 -3.17 -23.97
N SER A 332 8.87 -2.63 -23.01
CA SER A 332 9.04 -2.94 -21.59
C SER A 332 7.70 -2.87 -20.85
N LYS A 333 7.42 -3.89 -20.02
CA LYS A 333 6.20 -4.03 -19.22
C LYS A 333 6.52 -4.16 -17.74
N GLY A 334 5.72 -3.49 -16.91
CA GLY A 334 5.83 -3.58 -15.46
C GLY A 334 7.14 -2.99 -14.94
N VAL A 335 7.52 -3.36 -13.72
CA VAL A 335 8.75 -2.90 -13.09
C VAL A 335 9.92 -3.75 -13.61
N SER A 336 10.35 -3.43 -14.83
CA SER A 336 11.43 -4.12 -15.53
C SER A 336 12.82 -3.66 -15.09
N CYS A 337 13.86 -4.32 -15.61
CA CYS A 337 15.26 -4.01 -15.33
C CYS A 337 15.56 -2.51 -15.42
N GLU A 338 15.16 -1.88 -16.54
CA GLU A 338 15.51 -0.50 -16.88
C GLU A 338 14.72 0.55 -16.07
N GLU A 339 13.56 0.17 -15.55
CA GLU A 339 12.78 1.03 -14.63
C GLU A 339 13.50 1.22 -13.29
N CYS A 340 14.36 0.26 -12.89
CA CYS A 340 15.25 0.36 -11.74
C CYS A 340 16.68 0.81 -12.10
N HIS A 341 17.18 0.43 -13.27
CA HIS A 341 18.59 0.58 -13.66
C HIS A 341 18.89 1.64 -14.73
N GLY A 342 17.87 2.32 -15.26
CA GLY A 342 18.04 3.28 -16.37
C GLY A 342 17.85 2.64 -17.73
N ALA A 343 17.36 3.42 -18.69
CA ALA A 343 17.16 2.97 -20.07
C ALA A 343 18.52 2.66 -20.72
N GLY A 344 18.68 1.43 -21.21
CA GLY A 344 19.93 0.86 -21.72
C GLY A 344 20.94 0.45 -20.64
N GLY A 345 20.63 0.65 -19.35
CA GLY A 345 21.52 0.31 -18.23
C GLY A 345 22.91 0.93 -18.36
N HIS A 346 23.94 0.08 -18.49
CA HIS A 346 25.34 0.47 -18.66
C HIS A 346 25.87 0.24 -20.09
N LEU A 347 24.99 0.01 -21.07
CA LEU A 347 25.37 -0.17 -22.47
C LEU A 347 25.83 1.16 -23.09
N ASP A 348 26.69 1.07 -24.11
CA ASP A 348 27.06 2.24 -24.91
C ASP A 348 25.81 2.85 -25.56
N GLY A 349 25.66 4.17 -25.40
CA GLY A 349 24.49 4.89 -25.86
C GLY A 349 23.32 4.95 -24.89
N ALA A 350 23.38 4.35 -23.69
CA ALA A 350 22.35 4.43 -22.64
C ALA A 350 22.11 5.85 -22.08
N THR A 351 21.13 6.02 -21.19
CA THR A 351 20.84 7.32 -20.52
C THR A 351 21.63 7.56 -19.24
N ASN A 352 22.12 6.50 -18.57
CA ASN A 352 22.97 6.41 -17.38
C ASN A 352 22.48 5.26 -16.47
N PHE A 353 23.42 4.48 -15.94
CA PHE A 353 23.12 3.40 -15.01
C PHE A 353 22.62 3.94 -13.66
N ARG A 354 21.63 3.26 -13.08
CA ARG A 354 21.03 3.60 -11.78
C ARG A 354 20.95 2.37 -10.89
N THR A 355 20.85 2.61 -9.58
CA THR A 355 20.42 1.59 -8.63
C THR A 355 19.27 2.18 -7.84
N SER A 356 18.07 1.63 -8.03
CA SER A 356 16.87 2.10 -7.34
C SER A 356 17.00 1.91 -5.82
N ASN A 357 16.65 2.95 -5.06
CA ASN A 357 16.44 2.87 -3.60
C ASN A 357 14.97 2.54 -3.23
N CYS A 358 14.14 2.18 -4.23
CA CYS A 358 12.72 1.82 -4.13
C CYS A 358 11.74 3.00 -3.93
N GLU A 359 12.22 4.22 -3.64
CA GLU A 359 11.35 5.30 -3.16
C GLU A 359 10.27 5.73 -4.17
N ARG A 360 10.55 5.60 -5.47
CA ARG A 360 9.61 5.94 -6.57
C ARG A 360 8.25 5.29 -6.37
N CYS A 361 8.23 4.01 -5.96
CA CYS A 361 7.02 3.20 -5.92
C CYS A 361 6.60 2.81 -4.50
N HIS A 362 7.54 2.83 -3.55
CA HIS A 362 7.36 2.31 -2.20
C HIS A 362 7.49 3.35 -1.08
N GLN A 363 7.74 4.63 -1.39
CA GLN A 363 7.82 5.68 -0.35
C GLN A 363 6.45 6.23 0.03
N ARG A 364 5.76 6.91 -0.89
CA ARG A 364 4.44 7.53 -0.67
C ARG A 364 4.31 8.36 0.61
N PHE A 365 5.17 9.38 0.77
CA PHE A 365 5.00 10.35 1.85
C PHE A 365 3.70 11.15 1.71
N ASN A 366 3.16 11.58 2.84
CA ASN A 366 2.00 12.45 2.95
C ASN A 366 2.27 13.42 4.10
N PHE A 367 2.28 14.72 3.89
CA PHE A 367 2.43 15.67 4.99
C PHE A 367 1.19 15.63 5.90
N SER A 368 1.36 15.57 7.23
CA SER A 368 0.26 15.68 8.19
C SER A 368 0.35 17.02 8.91
N PRO A 369 -0.56 17.97 8.62
CA PRO A 369 -0.69 19.20 9.39
C PRO A 369 -0.95 18.95 10.88
N ASP A 370 -1.55 17.81 11.22
CA ASP A 370 -1.95 17.46 12.59
C ASP A 370 -0.72 17.05 13.41
N LEU A 371 0.17 16.24 12.84
CA LEU A 371 1.47 15.92 13.45
C LEU A 371 2.36 17.15 13.67
N MET A 372 2.26 18.14 12.77
CA MET A 372 2.95 19.42 12.94
C MET A 372 2.38 20.21 14.13
N ARG A 373 1.05 20.28 14.25
CA ARG A 373 0.39 21.02 15.35
C ARG A 373 0.56 20.34 16.70
N ALA A 374 0.48 19.01 16.73
CA ALA A 374 0.56 18.21 17.95
C ALA A 374 1.93 18.32 18.64
N ASN A 375 3.00 18.62 17.89
CA ASN A 375 4.34 18.76 18.44
C ASN A 375 5.02 20.08 18.01
N PRO A 376 4.96 21.13 18.86
CA PRO A 376 5.61 22.42 18.58
C PRO A 376 7.12 22.35 18.31
N LEU A 377 7.81 21.28 18.73
CA LEU A 377 9.24 21.07 18.44
C LEU A 377 9.51 20.80 16.94
N ASN A 378 8.47 20.45 16.18
CA ASN A 378 8.53 20.25 14.74
C ASN A 378 8.45 21.58 13.96
N ASN A 379 8.23 22.72 14.62
CA ASN A 379 8.15 24.01 13.94
C ASN A 379 9.42 24.29 13.11
N GLY A 380 9.23 24.49 11.81
CA GLY A 380 10.32 24.68 10.84
C GLY A 380 11.04 23.39 10.40
N LYS A 381 10.63 22.22 10.89
CA LYS A 381 11.13 20.88 10.54
C LYS A 381 9.99 20.01 9.98
N LEU A 382 9.48 20.43 8.82
CA LEU A 382 8.27 19.85 8.21
C LEU A 382 8.42 18.37 7.88
N ASP A 383 9.65 17.92 7.64
CA ASP A 383 10.01 16.52 7.41
C ASP A 383 9.62 15.62 8.59
N LEU A 384 9.67 16.10 9.83
CA LEU A 384 9.30 15.34 11.02
C LEU A 384 7.78 15.10 11.13
N SER A 385 6.97 15.83 10.37
CA SER A 385 5.50 15.71 10.32
C SER A 385 5.00 15.04 9.04
N LEU A 386 5.88 14.35 8.33
CA LEU A 386 5.46 13.45 7.26
C LEU A 386 4.83 12.19 7.84
N SER A 387 3.69 11.79 7.31
CA SER A 387 3.13 10.45 7.47
C SER A 387 3.24 9.67 6.14
N SER A 388 2.50 8.58 6.04
CA SER A 388 2.34 7.80 4.81
C SER A 388 1.06 8.21 4.08
N LYS A 389 0.96 7.94 2.78
CA LYS A 389 -0.34 8.04 2.08
C LYS A 389 -1.33 7.08 2.72
N PHE A 390 -2.49 7.57 3.12
CA PHE A 390 -3.63 6.75 3.51
C PHE A 390 -4.62 6.58 2.36
N LYS A 391 -5.24 5.41 2.30
CA LYS A 391 -6.36 5.07 1.43
C LYS A 391 -7.59 4.97 2.32
N SER A 392 -8.28 6.11 2.41
CA SER A 392 -9.28 6.36 3.45
C SER A 392 -8.65 6.24 4.84
N MET A 393 -8.98 5.20 5.62
CA MET A 393 -8.57 5.08 7.03
C MET A 393 -7.36 4.15 7.23
N GLY A 394 -7.02 3.35 6.21
CA GLY A 394 -5.85 2.46 6.24
C GLY A 394 -4.63 3.05 5.53
N PRO A 395 -3.39 2.79 6.00
CA PRO A 395 -2.18 3.18 5.27
C PRO A 395 -2.16 2.50 3.91
N GLY A 396 -1.81 3.23 2.85
CA GLY A 396 -1.85 2.74 1.48
C GLY A 396 -0.73 1.75 1.18
N CYS A 397 -0.96 0.78 0.29
CA CYS A 397 0.10 -0.07 -0.27
C CYS A 397 1.23 0.77 -0.90
N GLY A 398 2.47 0.25 -0.95
CA GLY A 398 3.59 1.00 -1.52
C GLY A 398 4.04 2.18 -0.64
N SER A 399 3.79 2.10 0.67
CA SER A 399 4.22 3.11 1.65
C SER A 399 5.21 2.55 2.68
N GLU A 400 5.84 1.42 2.36
CA GLU A 400 6.82 0.78 3.24
C GLU A 400 8.00 1.72 3.55
N GLY A 401 8.39 2.56 2.59
CA GLY A 401 9.42 3.58 2.72
C GLY A 401 9.06 4.68 3.72
N SER A 402 7.89 5.33 3.60
CA SER A 402 7.46 6.36 4.56
C SER A 402 7.15 5.79 5.94
N GLN A 403 6.70 4.54 6.04
CA GLN A 403 6.57 3.84 7.32
C GLN A 403 7.93 3.64 7.97
N SER A 404 8.89 3.08 7.22
CA SER A 404 10.23 2.78 7.74
C SER A 404 11.02 4.02 8.11
N TYR A 405 10.81 5.15 7.42
CA TYR A 405 11.53 6.40 7.66
C TYR A 405 11.47 6.85 9.13
N PHE A 406 10.39 6.54 9.84
CA PHE A 406 10.20 6.86 11.25
C PHE A 406 10.31 5.62 12.14
N THR A 407 11.42 4.91 12.00
CA THR A 407 11.73 3.72 12.80
C THR A 407 13.20 3.72 13.19
N ALA A 408 13.50 3.07 14.31
CA ALA A 408 14.88 2.86 14.74
C ALA A 408 15.75 2.15 13.69
N HIS A 409 15.18 1.27 12.87
CA HIS A 409 15.91 0.61 11.79
C HIS A 409 16.44 1.63 10.76
N TYR A 410 15.60 2.56 10.32
CA TYR A 410 15.99 3.55 9.33
C TYR A 410 16.98 4.57 9.90
N ASP A 411 16.80 4.97 11.16
CA ASP A 411 17.75 5.81 11.91
C ASP A 411 19.14 5.18 12.01
N LYS A 412 19.21 3.85 12.08
CA LYS A 412 20.47 3.07 12.07
C LYS A 412 20.99 2.76 10.67
N GLY A 413 20.45 3.39 9.64
CA GLY A 413 20.93 3.28 8.26
C GLY A 413 20.37 2.09 7.48
N MET A 414 19.45 1.30 8.03
CA MET A 414 18.82 0.21 7.29
C MET A 414 17.90 0.76 6.20
N ARG A 415 17.89 0.10 5.04
CA ARG A 415 17.07 0.42 3.87
C ARG A 415 16.43 -0.84 3.31
N CYS A 416 15.56 -0.72 2.32
CA CYS A 416 14.89 -1.86 1.67
C CYS A 416 15.89 -2.97 1.30
N VAL A 417 16.99 -2.61 0.64
CA VAL A 417 18.02 -3.54 0.14
C VAL A 417 18.91 -4.15 1.24
N THR A 418 18.84 -3.64 2.48
CA THR A 418 19.46 -4.27 3.66
C THR A 418 18.83 -5.64 3.93
N CYS A 419 17.51 -5.73 3.82
CA CYS A 419 16.75 -6.95 4.09
C CYS A 419 16.29 -7.66 2.82
N HIS A 420 15.95 -6.95 1.75
CA HIS A 420 15.36 -7.56 0.56
C HIS A 420 16.37 -7.87 -0.54
N ASP A 421 16.15 -9.00 -1.21
CA ASP A 421 16.60 -9.21 -2.58
C ASP A 421 15.77 -8.33 -3.54
N PRO A 422 16.40 -7.49 -4.39
CA PRO A 422 15.66 -6.60 -5.27
C PRO A 422 15.02 -7.31 -6.48
N HIS A 423 15.46 -8.53 -6.82
CA HIS A 423 14.96 -9.30 -7.95
C HIS A 423 13.88 -10.30 -7.49
N ASP A 424 14.16 -11.09 -6.45
CA ASP A 424 13.22 -12.10 -5.90
C ASP A 424 12.25 -11.49 -4.87
N ASN A 425 11.47 -10.50 -5.31
CA ASN A 425 10.53 -9.78 -4.46
C ASN A 425 9.21 -10.55 -4.20
N THR A 426 9.05 -11.74 -4.76
CA THR A 426 7.82 -12.54 -4.67
C THR A 426 8.03 -13.87 -3.96
N GLY A 427 9.15 -14.55 -4.23
CA GLY A 427 9.51 -15.87 -3.72
C GLY A 427 8.67 -17.02 -4.24
N ASN A 428 9.01 -18.22 -3.75
CA ASN A 428 8.41 -19.47 -4.17
C ASN A 428 7.03 -19.71 -3.49
N VAL A 429 6.02 -18.99 -3.97
CA VAL A 429 4.62 -19.13 -3.56
C VAL A 429 3.80 -19.78 -4.67
N VAL A 430 2.78 -20.55 -4.29
CA VAL A 430 1.93 -21.33 -5.22
C VAL A 430 0.45 -21.05 -4.98
N GLY A 431 -0.40 -21.44 -5.93
CA GLY A 431 -1.84 -21.38 -5.78
C GLY A 431 -2.39 -22.29 -4.69
N ASP A 432 -3.59 -21.96 -4.22
CA ASP A 432 -4.28 -22.73 -3.19
C ASP A 432 -5.18 -23.78 -3.83
N LYS A 433 -4.72 -25.04 -3.85
CA LYS A 433 -5.45 -26.17 -4.45
C LYS A 433 -6.76 -26.52 -3.76
N SER A 434 -7.01 -25.99 -2.56
CA SER A 434 -8.30 -26.17 -1.86
C SER A 434 -9.40 -25.26 -2.40
N VAL A 435 -9.06 -24.19 -3.12
CA VAL A 435 -10.03 -23.28 -3.73
C VAL A 435 -10.48 -23.84 -5.07
N THR A 436 -11.76 -24.15 -5.19
CA THR A 436 -12.42 -24.46 -6.46
C THR A 436 -13.13 -23.21 -6.94
N GLY A 437 -12.70 -22.65 -8.08
CA GLY A 437 -13.34 -21.50 -8.72
C GLY A 437 -13.78 -21.83 -10.14
N MET A 438 -14.67 -21.01 -10.70
CA MET A 438 -15.16 -21.13 -12.06
C MET A 438 -14.03 -21.08 -13.09
N ASN A 439 -13.08 -20.15 -12.90
CA ASN A 439 -11.92 -20.00 -13.79
C ASN A 439 -10.57 -20.04 -13.07
N TYR A 440 -10.55 -19.96 -11.73
CA TYR A 440 -9.31 -20.02 -10.96
C TYR A 440 -8.49 -21.30 -11.26
N ASN A 441 -7.24 -21.11 -11.69
CA ASN A 441 -6.29 -22.18 -11.92
C ASN A 441 -5.16 -22.09 -10.88
N PRO A 442 -5.04 -23.07 -9.95
CA PRO A 442 -4.05 -23.02 -8.87
C PRO A 442 -2.62 -23.39 -9.30
N ASP A 443 -2.41 -23.89 -10.52
CA ASP A 443 -1.16 -24.52 -10.93
C ASP A 443 -0.17 -23.57 -11.66
N GLN A 444 -0.42 -22.26 -11.64
CA GLN A 444 0.41 -21.25 -12.32
C GLN A 444 1.41 -20.55 -11.38
N GLY A 445 1.89 -21.29 -10.37
CA GLY A 445 2.88 -20.79 -9.41
C GLY A 445 2.45 -19.49 -8.72
N TYR A 446 3.30 -18.47 -8.79
CA TYR A 446 3.06 -17.20 -8.08
C TYR A 446 1.89 -16.37 -8.65
N LEU A 447 1.51 -16.60 -9.90
CA LEU A 447 0.36 -15.94 -10.53
C LEU A 447 -0.95 -16.37 -9.84
N SER A 448 -1.05 -17.66 -9.49
CA SER A 448 -2.17 -18.25 -8.76
C SER A 448 -2.13 -17.97 -7.25
N ALA A 449 -0.99 -17.54 -6.72
CA ALA A 449 -0.76 -17.44 -5.28
C ALA A 449 -1.44 -16.23 -4.63
N PHE A 450 -2.12 -16.47 -3.50
CA PHE A 450 -2.71 -15.41 -2.66
C PHE A 450 -1.72 -14.75 -1.68
N TYR A 451 -0.46 -15.18 -1.69
CA TYR A 451 0.53 -14.77 -0.69
C TYR A 451 1.82 -14.16 -1.25
N THR A 452 2.47 -13.42 -0.35
CA THR A 452 3.80 -12.77 -0.36
C THR A 452 4.94 -13.56 0.30
N LYS A 453 6.02 -14.01 -0.34
CA LYS A 453 7.21 -14.47 0.41
C LYS A 453 8.52 -13.93 -0.21
N PRO A 454 8.79 -12.62 -0.15
CA PRO A 454 10.01 -12.05 -0.72
C PRO A 454 11.25 -12.76 -0.18
N LYS A 455 12.29 -12.92 -1.01
CA LYS A 455 13.56 -13.44 -0.54
C LYS A 455 14.24 -12.40 0.35
N ILE A 456 14.63 -12.83 1.54
CA ILE A 456 15.22 -12.00 2.58
C ILE A 456 16.72 -12.33 2.71
N LYS A 457 17.56 -11.28 2.69
CA LYS A 457 19.01 -11.32 2.93
C LYS A 457 19.38 -11.33 4.41
N LYS A 458 18.53 -10.70 5.24
CA LYS A 458 18.69 -10.57 6.69
C LYS A 458 17.36 -10.79 7.38
N GLU A 459 17.25 -11.91 8.08
CA GLU A 459 16.13 -12.24 8.94
C GLU A 459 16.24 -11.48 10.27
N CYS A 460 15.13 -11.32 11.01
CA CYS A 460 15.15 -10.66 12.33
C CYS A 460 16.16 -11.33 13.28
N LYS A 461 16.26 -12.67 13.22
CA LYS A 461 17.16 -13.48 14.04
C LYS A 461 18.64 -13.22 13.80
N ASP A 462 19.02 -12.65 12.65
CA ASP A 462 20.41 -12.38 12.31
C ASP A 462 20.97 -11.18 13.07
N CYS A 463 20.11 -10.37 13.69
CA CYS A 463 20.50 -9.19 14.47
C CYS A 463 19.91 -9.17 15.89
N HIS A 464 18.90 -9.99 16.17
CA HIS A 464 18.19 -10.05 17.45
C HIS A 464 18.39 -11.42 18.11
N GLU A 465 19.63 -11.75 18.45
CA GLU A 465 20.04 -13.06 18.97
C GLU A 465 19.35 -13.40 20.30
N THR A 466 19.30 -12.47 21.25
CA THR A 466 18.69 -12.70 22.58
C THR A 466 17.19 -12.95 22.45
N GLN A 467 16.50 -12.16 21.64
CA GLN A 467 15.07 -12.34 21.34
C GLN A 467 14.82 -13.71 20.70
N THR A 468 15.65 -14.09 19.74
CA THR A 468 15.56 -15.38 19.05
C THR A 468 15.82 -16.54 20.00
N TYR A 469 16.81 -16.41 20.87
CA TYR A 469 17.13 -17.41 21.87
C TYR A 469 15.94 -17.66 22.79
N ILE A 470 15.33 -16.62 23.35
CA ILE A 470 14.14 -16.76 24.21
C ILE A 470 12.95 -17.31 23.41
N ALA A 471 12.70 -16.80 22.20
CA ALA A 471 11.62 -17.28 21.33
C ALA A 471 11.77 -18.76 20.97
N SER A 472 13.00 -19.27 20.83
CA SER A 472 13.26 -20.70 20.59
C SER A 472 12.86 -21.60 21.77
N LYS A 473 12.65 -21.01 22.95
CA LYS A 473 12.19 -21.68 24.18
C LYS A 473 10.71 -21.38 24.48
N ALA A 474 10.03 -20.62 23.63
CA ALA A 474 8.60 -20.37 23.76
C ALA A 474 7.82 -21.68 23.67
N ASP A 475 6.69 -21.74 24.37
CA ASP A 475 5.74 -22.86 24.26
C ASP A 475 4.53 -22.42 23.41
N THR A 476 3.84 -21.37 23.85
CA THR A 476 2.61 -20.85 23.23
C THR A 476 2.80 -20.40 21.78
N HIS A 477 3.81 -19.59 21.50
CA HIS A 477 4.04 -18.98 20.18
C HIS A 477 5.27 -19.56 19.46
N LYS A 478 5.63 -20.82 19.75
CA LYS A 478 6.86 -21.43 19.22
C LYS A 478 6.93 -21.55 17.69
N ASN A 479 5.77 -21.60 17.03
CA ASN A 479 5.67 -21.71 15.58
C ASN A 479 5.50 -20.34 14.88
N ASN A 480 5.45 -19.25 15.65
CA ASN A 480 5.32 -17.92 15.10
C ASN A 480 6.65 -17.44 14.52
N THR A 481 6.58 -16.74 13.38
CA THR A 481 7.71 -15.93 12.89
C THR A 481 7.77 -14.61 13.67
N CYS A 482 8.94 -13.96 13.73
CA CYS A 482 9.05 -12.62 14.32
C CYS A 482 8.09 -11.62 13.65
N ALA A 483 7.98 -11.70 12.32
CA ALA A 483 7.10 -10.86 11.51
C ALA A 483 5.61 -11.03 11.84
N SER A 484 5.20 -12.20 12.36
CA SER A 484 3.79 -12.48 12.67
C SER A 484 3.19 -11.54 13.71
N CYS A 485 3.98 -10.99 14.63
CA CYS A 485 3.52 -9.99 15.61
C CYS A 485 3.97 -8.57 15.22
N HIS A 486 5.21 -8.43 14.73
CA HIS A 486 5.85 -7.13 14.52
C HIS A 486 5.50 -6.45 13.18
N MET A 487 4.99 -7.21 12.21
CA MET A 487 4.69 -6.71 10.88
C MET A 487 3.29 -7.16 10.45
N PRO A 488 2.21 -6.75 11.13
CA PRO A 488 0.87 -7.13 10.74
C PRO A 488 0.46 -6.52 9.39
N PHE A 489 -0.54 -7.12 8.76
CA PHE A 489 -1.08 -6.62 7.50
C PHE A 489 -2.04 -5.44 7.74
N MET A 490 -1.49 -4.25 7.95
CA MET A 490 -2.26 -3.03 8.26
C MET A 490 -2.73 -2.26 7.01
N MET A 491 -2.11 -2.54 5.86
CA MET A 491 -2.17 -1.62 4.72
C MET A 491 -3.26 -1.97 3.71
N SER A 492 -4.04 -0.95 3.36
CA SER A 492 -5.04 -0.99 2.30
C SER A 492 -4.38 -0.91 0.93
N CYS A 493 -4.60 -1.91 0.09
CA CYS A 493 -4.28 -1.81 -1.34
C CYS A 493 -5.47 -1.31 -2.14
N GLU A 494 -6.67 -1.70 -1.74
CA GLU A 494 -7.90 -1.64 -2.50
C GLU A 494 -8.64 -0.29 -2.33
N ASN A 495 -8.34 0.45 -1.25
CA ASN A 495 -9.18 1.55 -0.77
C ASN A 495 -10.62 1.09 -0.54
N PHE A 496 -10.78 -0.05 0.12
CA PHE A 496 -12.09 -0.65 0.37
C PHE A 496 -12.64 -0.14 1.71
N TYR A 497 -12.87 1.17 1.76
CA TYR A 497 -13.30 1.90 2.95
C TYR A 497 -14.63 1.43 3.54
N ALA A 498 -15.49 0.78 2.74
CA ALA A 498 -16.71 0.16 3.24
C ALA A 498 -16.46 -0.88 4.35
N VAL A 499 -15.29 -1.54 4.33
CA VAL A 499 -14.93 -2.58 5.30
C VAL A 499 -13.79 -2.17 6.25
N GLN A 500 -13.40 -0.90 6.26
CA GLN A 500 -12.37 -0.38 7.16
C GLN A 500 -12.97 -0.05 8.53
N PHE A 501 -12.53 -0.77 9.56
CA PHE A 501 -12.87 -0.62 10.97
C PHE A 501 -11.56 -0.76 11.76
N GLN A 502 -10.74 0.29 11.69
CA GLN A 502 -9.32 0.24 12.05
C GLN A 502 -9.08 -0.11 13.52
N ASP A 503 -9.97 0.32 14.43
CA ASP A 503 -9.89 0.00 15.86
C ASP A 503 -10.09 -1.49 16.17
N ASN A 504 -10.77 -2.22 15.27
CA ASN A 504 -10.91 -3.67 15.29
C ASN A 504 -9.81 -4.38 14.49
N ALA A 505 -8.80 -3.64 14.00
CA ALA A 505 -7.70 -4.15 13.19
C ALA A 505 -8.15 -4.94 11.93
N GLY A 506 -9.12 -4.40 11.19
CA GLY A 506 -9.66 -5.00 9.98
C GLY A 506 -10.50 -4.04 9.12
N PHE A 507 -11.03 -4.45 7.97
CA PHE A 507 -10.85 -5.74 7.31
C PHE A 507 -10.21 -5.60 5.91
N ASP A 508 -9.87 -4.38 5.49
CA ASP A 508 -9.07 -4.08 4.27
C ASP A 508 -7.56 -4.13 4.58
N THR A 509 -7.03 -5.35 4.67
CA THR A 509 -5.73 -5.66 5.29
C THR A 509 -4.82 -6.46 4.36
N GLN A 510 -4.32 -5.81 3.30
CA GLN A 510 -3.69 -6.51 2.17
C GLN A 510 -2.18 -6.51 2.11
N ARG A 511 -1.53 -5.49 2.68
CA ARG A 511 -0.06 -5.35 2.67
C ARG A 511 0.52 -5.21 4.07
N ARG A 512 1.77 -5.66 4.19
CA ARG A 512 2.50 -5.84 5.43
C ARG A 512 3.14 -4.53 5.90
N SER A 513 2.88 -4.12 7.14
CA SER A 513 3.50 -2.92 7.70
C SER A 513 5.01 -3.09 7.91
N HIS A 514 5.75 -1.98 7.82
CA HIS A 514 7.20 -1.91 8.02
C HIS A 514 7.53 -0.93 9.15
N ILE A 515 7.00 -1.24 10.34
CA ILE A 515 7.04 -0.39 11.54
C ILE A 515 7.80 -1.08 12.68
N TRP A 516 7.58 -2.39 12.88
CA TRP A 516 8.23 -3.27 13.86
C TRP A 516 7.97 -2.96 15.34
N LYS A 517 8.05 -1.71 15.77
CA LYS A 517 7.82 -1.31 17.16
C LYS A 517 6.38 -1.62 17.57
N ILE A 518 6.19 -2.43 18.61
CA ILE A 518 4.87 -2.67 19.22
C ILE A 518 4.69 -1.70 20.39
N MET A 519 3.54 -1.04 20.44
CA MET A 519 3.08 -0.21 21.55
C MET A 519 2.20 -1.04 22.49
N VAL A 520 2.58 -1.12 23.76
CA VAL A 520 1.84 -1.87 24.79
C VAL A 520 1.05 -0.86 25.62
N ASP A 521 -0.19 -0.61 25.20
CA ASP A 521 -1.10 0.35 25.84
C ASP A 521 -2.56 -0.11 25.67
N PRO A 522 -3.46 0.13 26.65
CA PRO A 522 -4.86 -0.30 26.54
C PRO A 522 -5.69 0.47 25.51
N LYS A 523 -5.25 1.65 25.05
CA LYS A 523 -6.05 2.60 24.26
C LYS A 523 -5.34 3.17 23.03
N GLU A 524 -4.04 3.45 23.11
CA GLU A 524 -3.30 4.13 22.03
C GLU A 524 -3.42 3.40 20.68
N LYS A 525 -3.66 4.14 19.60
CA LYS A 525 -3.92 3.60 18.27
C LYS A 525 -2.86 4.01 17.28
N SER A 526 -2.39 3.04 16.48
CA SER A 526 -1.43 3.31 15.40
C SER A 526 -1.98 4.26 14.34
N LEU A 527 -3.27 4.16 14.05
CA LEU A 527 -3.95 4.83 12.97
C LEU A 527 -5.03 5.73 13.57
N VAL A 528 -4.97 7.02 13.30
CA VAL A 528 -5.89 8.00 13.89
C VAL A 528 -6.51 8.88 12.80
N PRO A 529 -7.78 9.30 12.95
CA PRO A 529 -8.37 10.32 12.09
C PRO A 529 -7.67 11.66 12.30
N GLY A 530 -7.60 12.47 11.25
CA GLY A 530 -7.14 13.85 11.40
C GLY A 530 -8.18 14.75 12.06
N ASP A 531 -7.76 15.92 12.54
CA ASP A 531 -8.61 16.89 13.25
C ASP A 531 -9.81 17.37 12.40
N ALA A 532 -9.69 17.28 11.07
CA ALA A 532 -10.74 17.68 10.13
C ALA A 532 -11.88 16.63 10.01
N ALA A 533 -11.70 15.42 10.53
CA ALA A 533 -12.71 14.38 10.50
C ALA A 533 -13.86 14.71 11.45
N LYS A 534 -15.11 14.61 10.96
CA LYS A 534 -16.32 14.93 11.74
C LYS A 534 -16.99 13.72 12.38
N GLY A 535 -16.44 12.53 12.18
CA GLY A 535 -16.97 11.29 12.72
C GLY A 535 -16.01 10.12 12.49
N PRO A 536 -16.26 8.97 13.14
CA PRO A 536 -15.32 7.84 13.15
C PRO A 536 -15.14 7.17 11.79
N ARG A 537 -16.08 7.38 10.86
CA ARG A 537 -16.02 6.88 9.47
C ARG A 537 -15.70 7.98 8.45
N ASP A 538 -15.46 9.22 8.89
CA ASP A 538 -15.01 10.31 8.03
C ASP A 538 -13.50 10.13 7.77
N ALA A 539 -13.15 9.71 6.56
CA ALA A 539 -11.81 9.29 6.21
C ALA A 539 -10.85 10.45 5.88
N LYS A 540 -11.05 11.61 6.49
CA LYS A 540 -10.22 12.80 6.27
C LYS A 540 -8.94 12.73 7.09
N ASP A 541 -7.83 12.97 6.39
CA ASP A 541 -6.51 13.22 6.97
C ASP A 541 -6.03 12.16 7.98
N TRP A 542 -6.49 10.92 7.82
CA TRP A 542 -5.99 9.81 8.62
C TRP A 542 -4.47 9.68 8.46
N HIS A 543 -3.79 9.46 9.57
CA HIS A 543 -2.34 9.37 9.61
C HIS A 543 -1.87 8.36 10.66
N PHE A 544 -0.58 8.01 10.59
CA PHE A 544 0.10 7.32 11.69
C PHE A 544 0.31 8.27 12.87
N GLU A 545 0.02 7.79 14.08
CA GLU A 545 0.46 8.45 15.31
C GLU A 545 1.93 8.14 15.62
N ARG A 546 2.57 8.98 16.43
CA ARG A 546 3.96 8.88 16.85
C ARG A 546 4.12 8.57 18.32
N ASP A 547 5.09 7.72 18.62
CA ASP A 547 5.54 7.54 19.99
C ASP A 547 6.36 8.75 20.48
N LYS A 548 6.74 8.71 21.75
CA LYS A 548 7.55 9.77 22.39
C LYS A 548 8.93 10.01 21.73
N ASN A 549 9.42 9.07 20.92
CA ASN A 549 10.68 9.20 20.19
C ASN A 549 10.46 9.69 18.76
N GLY A 550 9.22 10.00 18.38
CA GLY A 550 8.85 10.38 17.03
C GLY A 550 8.78 9.19 16.06
N HIS A 551 8.71 7.95 16.53
CA HIS A 551 8.61 6.77 15.68
C HIS A 551 7.17 6.31 15.48
N ASN A 552 6.90 5.67 14.33
CA ASN A 552 5.66 4.94 14.13
C ASN A 552 5.61 3.71 15.06
N TYR A 553 4.42 3.26 15.44
CA TYR A 553 4.24 2.05 16.23
C TYR A 553 3.04 1.21 15.77
N VAL A 554 3.03 -0.06 16.17
CA VAL A 554 1.96 -1.04 15.98
C VAL A 554 1.25 -1.24 17.33
N ASP A 555 -0.02 -0.90 17.43
CA ASP A 555 -0.80 -1.17 18.65
C ASP A 555 -1.11 -2.67 18.81
N LEU A 556 -1.49 -3.06 20.03
CA LEU A 556 -1.71 -4.47 20.38
C LEU A 556 -2.87 -5.12 19.59
N MET A 557 -3.88 -4.35 19.17
CA MET A 557 -4.97 -4.93 18.38
C MET A 557 -4.44 -5.37 17.02
N TRP A 558 -3.63 -4.53 16.35
CA TRP A 558 -2.96 -4.91 15.11
C TRP A 558 -1.94 -6.04 15.29
N ALA A 559 -1.16 -6.01 16.37
CA ALA A 559 -0.12 -7.02 16.61
C ALA A 559 -0.71 -8.43 16.86
N CYS A 560 -1.81 -8.54 17.61
CA CYS A 560 -2.30 -9.83 18.12
C CYS A 560 -3.63 -10.28 17.49
N ALA A 561 -4.55 -9.36 17.24
CA ALA A 561 -5.97 -9.65 16.98
C ALA A 561 -6.47 -9.21 15.59
N ARG A 562 -5.56 -8.72 14.72
CA ARG A 562 -5.89 -8.31 13.35
C ARG A 562 -6.57 -9.40 12.55
N THR A 563 -7.41 -8.98 11.59
CA THR A 563 -8.08 -9.88 10.66
C THR A 563 -7.57 -9.67 9.25
N SER A 564 -6.97 -10.68 8.63
CA SER A 564 -6.45 -10.62 7.26
C SER A 564 -6.42 -11.97 6.56
N TRP A 565 -6.82 -11.98 5.29
CA TRP A 565 -6.67 -13.12 4.37
C TRP A 565 -5.42 -13.01 3.48
N ALA A 566 -4.54 -12.06 3.77
CA ALA A 566 -3.31 -11.79 3.03
C ALA A 566 -2.05 -12.30 3.76
N ASP A 567 -2.18 -12.69 5.03
CA ASP A 567 -1.10 -13.11 5.92
C ASP A 567 -1.01 -14.64 5.98
N LYS A 568 0.05 -15.21 5.40
CA LYS A 568 0.29 -16.65 5.43
C LYS A 568 0.64 -17.14 6.83
N ASP A 569 1.39 -16.35 7.60
CA ASP A 569 1.79 -16.73 8.96
C ASP A 569 0.56 -16.79 9.87
N MET A 570 -0.39 -15.88 9.68
CA MET A 570 -1.67 -15.91 10.40
C MET A 570 -2.50 -17.14 10.03
N LYS A 571 -2.63 -17.48 8.73
CA LYS A 571 -3.32 -18.70 8.28
C LYS A 571 -2.69 -19.96 8.88
N ASP A 572 -1.36 -20.05 8.85
CA ASP A 572 -0.63 -21.23 9.34
C ASP A 572 -0.66 -21.36 10.87
N ASN A 573 -0.90 -20.25 11.58
CA ASN A 573 -1.03 -20.21 13.03
C ASN A 573 -2.49 -20.00 13.48
N LYS A 574 -3.41 -20.76 12.87
CA LYS A 574 -4.81 -20.90 13.30
C LYS A 574 -5.59 -19.57 13.35
N GLY A 575 -5.26 -18.63 12.48
CA GLY A 575 -5.93 -17.32 12.43
C GLY A 575 -5.59 -16.38 13.59
N CYS A 576 -4.52 -16.64 14.34
CA CYS A 576 -4.11 -15.86 15.52
C CYS A 576 -5.30 -15.65 16.50
N HIS A 577 -5.50 -14.42 16.98
CA HIS A 577 -6.56 -14.08 17.93
C HIS A 577 -7.74 -13.31 17.30
N SER A 578 -7.82 -13.29 15.96
CA SER A 578 -8.94 -12.65 15.27
C SER A 578 -10.26 -13.30 15.67
N PRO A 579 -11.27 -12.55 16.14
CA PRO A 579 -12.60 -13.10 16.39
C PRO A 579 -13.24 -13.71 15.14
N VAL A 580 -12.80 -13.32 13.95
CA VAL A 580 -13.36 -13.72 12.67
C VAL A 580 -12.68 -14.97 12.11
N LEU A 581 -11.35 -15.04 12.17
CA LEU A 581 -10.58 -16.11 11.52
C LEU A 581 -9.93 -17.10 12.48
N SER A 582 -9.93 -16.84 13.78
CA SER A 582 -9.25 -17.71 14.73
C SER A 582 -9.96 -19.07 14.85
N GLU A 583 -9.16 -20.13 14.74
CA GLU A 583 -9.53 -21.52 15.02
C GLU A 583 -9.17 -21.93 16.47
N LEU A 584 -8.66 -20.98 17.27
CA LEU A 584 -8.45 -21.19 18.69
C LEU A 584 -9.79 -21.22 19.44
N LYS A 585 -9.77 -21.70 20.68
CA LYS A 585 -10.94 -21.66 21.56
C LYS A 585 -11.47 -20.21 21.69
N PRO A 586 -12.79 -19.98 21.82
CA PRO A 586 -13.38 -18.63 21.86
C PRO A 586 -12.81 -17.69 22.93
N THR A 587 -12.27 -18.22 24.04
CA THR A 587 -11.64 -17.40 25.08
C THR A 587 -10.35 -16.72 24.61
N LEU A 588 -9.77 -17.16 23.49
CA LEU A 588 -8.58 -16.58 22.86
C LEU A 588 -8.94 -15.72 21.64
N HIS A 589 -10.22 -15.37 21.46
CA HIS A 589 -10.67 -14.43 20.45
C HIS A 589 -10.68 -13.03 21.09
N PHE A 590 -9.74 -12.19 20.69
CA PHE A 590 -9.56 -10.87 21.29
C PHE A 590 -10.39 -9.83 20.55
N LYS A 591 -11.34 -9.21 21.26
CA LYS A 591 -12.37 -8.35 20.65
C LYS A 591 -12.02 -6.87 20.65
N ASN A 592 -11.14 -6.45 21.55
CA ASN A 592 -10.69 -5.07 21.68
C ASN A 592 -9.28 -5.01 22.28
N GLN A 593 -8.64 -3.86 22.13
CA GLN A 593 -7.26 -3.65 22.55
C GLN A 593 -7.05 -3.79 24.05
N LYS A 594 -7.99 -3.32 24.88
CA LYS A 594 -7.89 -3.45 26.33
C LYS A 594 -7.79 -4.93 26.75
N GLN A 595 -8.59 -5.80 26.14
CA GLN A 595 -8.50 -7.24 26.41
C GLN A 595 -7.11 -7.79 26.07
N VAL A 596 -6.54 -7.41 24.93
CA VAL A 596 -5.17 -7.81 24.56
C VAL A 596 -4.16 -7.27 25.57
N TYR A 597 -4.29 -6.00 25.97
CA TYR A 597 -3.44 -5.37 26.96
C TYR A 597 -3.48 -6.10 28.31
N ASP A 598 -4.67 -6.47 28.80
CA ASP A 598 -4.83 -7.17 30.07
C ASP A 598 -4.10 -8.54 30.04
N GLU A 599 -4.19 -9.28 28.93
CA GLU A 599 -3.43 -10.54 28.73
C GLU A 599 -1.91 -10.31 28.70
N VAL A 600 -1.46 -9.27 27.98
CA VAL A 600 -0.04 -8.88 27.95
C VAL A 600 0.46 -8.50 29.33
N MET A 601 -0.31 -7.74 30.11
CA MET A 601 0.04 -7.39 31.50
C MET A 601 0.05 -8.60 32.43
N GLY A 602 -0.80 -9.60 32.17
CA GLY A 602 -0.77 -10.89 32.87
C GLY A 602 0.56 -11.62 32.76
N TRP A 603 1.30 -11.41 31.67
CA TRP A 603 2.66 -11.95 31.50
C TRP A 603 3.75 -10.95 31.90
N GLN A 604 3.65 -9.68 31.50
CA GLN A 604 4.74 -8.72 31.72
C GLN A 604 4.88 -8.30 33.19
N THR A 605 3.78 -8.15 33.92
CA THR A 605 3.81 -7.69 35.32
C THR A 605 4.61 -8.62 36.23
N PRO A 606 4.35 -9.94 36.31
CA PRO A 606 5.14 -10.82 37.18
C PRO A 606 6.62 -10.86 36.77
N VAL A 607 6.92 -10.83 35.47
CA VAL A 607 8.30 -10.80 34.97
C VAL A 607 9.03 -9.53 35.39
N LYS A 608 8.41 -8.35 35.24
CA LYS A 608 9.01 -7.06 35.64
C LYS A 608 9.21 -6.94 37.15
N ASN A 609 8.27 -7.46 37.93
CA ASN A 609 8.36 -7.44 39.40
C ASN A 609 9.56 -8.26 39.88
N GLU A 610 9.70 -9.49 39.39
CA GLU A 610 10.82 -10.36 39.78
C GLU A 610 12.16 -9.87 39.26
N PHE A 611 12.20 -9.36 38.03
CA PHE A 611 13.38 -8.68 37.49
C PHE A 611 13.86 -7.57 38.43
N SER A 612 12.93 -6.72 38.90
CA SER A 612 13.25 -5.59 39.78
C SER A 612 13.75 -6.07 41.15
N GLU A 613 13.10 -7.08 41.72
CA GLU A 613 13.50 -7.67 43.00
C GLU A 613 14.92 -8.27 42.95
N VAL A 614 15.23 -9.03 41.90
CA VAL A 614 16.57 -9.61 41.71
C VAL A 614 17.61 -8.51 41.51
N LYS A 615 17.32 -7.49 40.69
CA LYS A 615 18.24 -6.36 40.46
C LYS A 615 18.58 -5.61 41.75
N ILE A 616 17.57 -5.28 42.56
CA ILE A 616 17.77 -4.67 43.88
C ILE A 616 18.59 -5.58 44.79
N GLY A 617 18.33 -6.89 44.75
CA GLY A 617 19.08 -7.88 45.51
C GLY A 617 20.57 -7.95 45.14
N ILE A 618 20.89 -7.90 43.84
CA ILE A 618 22.26 -7.83 43.32
C ILE A 618 22.98 -6.58 43.84
N GLU A 619 22.37 -5.41 43.67
CA GLU A 619 22.94 -4.13 44.11
C GLU A 619 23.21 -4.14 45.62
N GLY A 620 22.25 -4.60 46.42
CA GLY A 620 22.40 -4.70 47.88
C GLY A 620 23.50 -5.67 48.32
N ILE A 621 23.68 -6.81 47.62
CA ILE A 621 24.78 -7.74 47.93
C ILE A 621 26.13 -7.11 47.62
N TYR A 622 26.30 -6.42 46.49
CA TYR A 622 27.55 -5.74 46.18
C TYR A 622 27.92 -4.69 47.23
N SER A 623 26.97 -3.87 47.70
CA SER A 623 27.22 -2.93 48.79
C SER A 623 27.65 -3.60 50.10
N LEU A 624 27.11 -4.79 50.42
CA LEU A 624 27.54 -5.55 51.58
C LEU A 624 28.95 -6.12 51.42
N LEU A 625 29.32 -6.56 50.21
CA LEU A 625 30.65 -7.11 49.91
C LEU A 625 31.78 -6.06 49.97
N GLU A 626 31.46 -4.77 49.85
CA GLU A 626 32.43 -3.67 50.01
C GLU A 626 32.92 -3.51 51.46
N THR A 627 32.07 -3.84 52.44
CA THR A 627 32.34 -3.58 53.86
C THR A 627 32.51 -4.86 54.67
N LYS A 628 31.92 -5.98 54.25
CA LYS A 628 31.98 -7.25 54.97
C LYS A 628 33.14 -8.13 54.55
N LYS A 629 33.78 -8.75 55.54
CA LYS A 629 34.78 -9.79 55.34
C LYS A 629 34.09 -11.16 55.41
N LEU A 630 34.29 -11.98 54.38
CA LEU A 630 33.78 -13.34 54.28
C LEU A 630 34.96 -14.29 54.14
N ASP A 631 34.77 -15.55 54.55
CA ASP A 631 35.72 -16.61 54.24
C ASP A 631 35.86 -16.80 52.73
N PRO A 632 37.05 -17.22 52.22
CA PRO A 632 37.31 -17.30 50.79
C PRO A 632 36.29 -18.15 50.00
N SER A 633 35.85 -19.28 50.55
CA SER A 633 34.86 -20.17 49.89
C SER A 633 33.47 -19.53 49.82
N ASP A 634 33.03 -18.90 50.91
CA ASP A 634 31.73 -18.23 51.00
C ASP A 634 31.71 -17.00 50.10
N LYS A 635 32.80 -16.23 50.10
CA LYS A 635 32.98 -15.09 49.19
C LYS A 635 32.88 -15.55 47.73
N ALA A 636 33.61 -16.58 47.35
CA ALA A 636 33.57 -17.13 45.99
C ALA A 636 32.15 -17.58 45.60
N ARG A 637 31.44 -18.28 46.50
CA ARG A 637 30.06 -18.72 46.27
C ARG A 637 29.08 -17.56 46.12
N VAL A 638 29.21 -16.51 46.95
CA VAL A 638 28.37 -15.31 46.84
C VAL A 638 28.58 -14.61 45.50
N TYR A 639 29.83 -14.41 45.07
CA TYR A 639 30.13 -13.82 43.76
C TYR A 639 29.56 -14.64 42.59
N GLU A 640 29.72 -15.97 42.63
CA GLU A 640 29.18 -16.89 41.62
C GLU A 640 27.65 -16.74 41.50
N LEU A 641 26.93 -16.76 42.62
CA LEU A 641 25.47 -16.64 42.66
C LEU A 641 24.99 -15.29 42.12
N VAL A 642 25.65 -14.20 42.49
CA VAL A 642 25.33 -12.85 42.02
C VAL A 642 25.60 -12.72 40.52
N GLN A 643 26.72 -13.26 40.04
CA GLN A 643 27.05 -13.26 38.60
C GLN A 643 26.01 -14.05 37.80
N ASN A 644 25.65 -15.25 38.24
CA ASN A 644 24.61 -16.07 37.60
C ASN A 644 23.25 -15.35 37.56
N ALA A 645 22.89 -14.64 38.64
CA ALA A 645 21.68 -13.84 38.67
C ALA A 645 21.75 -12.65 37.69
N GLN A 646 22.89 -11.96 37.63
CA GLN A 646 23.13 -10.83 36.73
C GLN A 646 23.03 -11.24 35.26
N GLU A 647 23.61 -12.37 34.86
CA GLU A 647 23.54 -12.88 33.48
C GLU A 647 22.09 -13.09 33.02
N ILE A 648 21.22 -13.55 33.91
CA ILE A 648 19.79 -13.72 33.62
C ILE A 648 19.10 -12.36 33.51
N ILE A 649 19.41 -11.41 34.38
CA ILE A 649 18.88 -10.05 34.32
C ILE A 649 19.28 -9.37 33.01
N ASP A 650 20.55 -9.42 32.64
CA ASP A 650 21.06 -8.85 31.38
C ASP A 650 20.38 -9.48 30.16
N MET A 651 20.15 -10.79 30.19
CA MET A 651 19.41 -11.49 29.13
C MET A 651 17.97 -10.98 29.01
N VAL A 652 17.24 -10.85 30.12
CA VAL A 652 15.84 -10.38 30.12
C VAL A 652 15.76 -8.90 29.70
N GLU A 653 16.69 -8.07 30.15
CA GLU A 653 16.77 -6.65 29.77
C GLU A 653 17.09 -6.48 28.28
N LYS A 654 18.07 -7.23 27.77
CA LYS A 654 18.45 -7.21 26.35
C LYS A 654 17.36 -7.77 25.44
N ASP A 655 16.60 -8.77 25.89
CA ASP A 655 15.40 -9.25 25.19
C ASP A 655 14.34 -8.16 25.08
N GLY A 656 14.05 -7.47 26.19
CA GLY A 656 13.16 -6.31 26.26
C GLY A 656 11.68 -6.62 26.05
N SER A 657 11.28 -7.88 25.83
CA SER A 657 9.87 -8.26 25.63
C SER A 657 9.12 -8.47 26.94
N TRP A 658 9.84 -8.59 28.05
CA TRP A 658 9.30 -8.86 29.38
C TRP A 658 8.45 -10.13 29.42
N GLY A 659 8.96 -11.19 28.77
CA GLY A 659 8.32 -12.51 28.74
C GLY A 659 7.39 -12.73 27.53
N MET A 660 7.11 -11.72 26.71
CA MET A 660 6.26 -11.90 25.52
C MET A 660 6.88 -12.80 24.45
N HIS A 661 8.22 -12.87 24.37
CA HIS A 661 8.91 -13.82 23.50
C HIS A 661 8.92 -15.26 24.05
N GLY A 662 8.65 -15.48 25.35
CA GLY A 662 8.74 -16.82 25.94
C GLY A 662 8.48 -16.85 27.44
N PHE A 663 7.22 -16.65 27.85
CA PHE A 663 6.83 -16.42 29.25
C PHE A 663 7.37 -17.47 30.22
N LYS A 664 7.10 -18.75 29.96
CA LYS A 664 7.52 -19.87 30.84
C LYS A 664 9.02 -19.88 31.07
N PHE A 665 9.81 -19.77 29.99
CA PHE A 665 11.27 -19.78 30.08
C PHE A 665 11.81 -18.57 30.84
N THR A 666 11.34 -17.37 30.48
CA THR A 666 11.75 -16.12 31.15
C THR A 666 11.42 -16.17 32.65
N LYS A 667 10.21 -16.59 33.00
CA LYS A 667 9.74 -16.67 34.39
C LYS A 667 10.56 -17.67 35.20
N GLN A 668 10.79 -18.88 34.68
CA GLN A 668 11.60 -19.90 35.35
C GLN A 668 13.05 -19.46 35.59
N ARG A 669 13.63 -18.70 34.66
CA ARG A 669 14.99 -18.16 34.84
C ARG A 669 15.03 -17.10 35.93
N LEU A 670 14.06 -16.20 35.98
CA LEU A 670 13.96 -15.20 37.05
C LEU A 670 13.71 -15.82 38.42
N ASP A 671 12.86 -16.85 38.51
CA ASP A 671 12.65 -17.62 39.74
C ASP A 671 13.96 -18.23 40.24
N ALA A 672 14.78 -18.81 39.35
CA ALA A 672 16.10 -19.32 39.71
C ALA A 672 17.05 -18.22 40.19
N SER A 673 17.09 -17.07 39.51
CA SER A 673 17.90 -15.91 39.94
C SER A 673 17.50 -15.43 41.33
N LYS A 674 16.22 -15.40 41.64
CA LYS A 674 15.72 -15.02 42.96
C LYS A 674 16.21 -15.98 44.04
N GLU A 675 16.24 -17.27 43.78
CA GLU A 675 16.81 -18.25 44.71
C GLU A 675 18.33 -18.11 44.85
N TYR A 676 19.06 -17.76 43.78
CA TYR A 676 20.48 -17.43 43.88
C TYR A 676 20.75 -16.25 44.81
N ILE A 677 19.97 -15.17 44.68
CA ILE A 677 20.06 -13.99 45.55
C ILE A 677 19.73 -14.35 47.00
N LYS A 678 18.68 -15.14 47.25
CA LYS A 678 18.35 -15.60 48.61
C LYS A 678 19.44 -16.48 49.22
N GLU A 679 20.08 -17.34 48.43
CA GLU A 679 21.22 -18.15 48.90
C GLU A 679 22.41 -17.26 49.25
N ALA A 680 22.76 -16.29 48.39
CA ALA A 680 23.82 -15.34 48.66
C ALA A 680 23.55 -14.51 49.93
N GLN A 681 22.33 -14.00 50.11
CA GLN A 681 21.89 -13.31 51.33
C GLN A 681 21.99 -14.20 52.58
N ARG A 682 21.63 -15.49 52.48
CA ARG A 682 21.78 -16.44 53.59
C ARG A 682 23.24 -16.64 53.98
N ILE A 683 24.16 -16.73 53.02
CA ILE A 683 25.59 -16.83 53.29
C ILE A 683 26.11 -15.54 53.96
N LEU A 684 25.69 -14.37 53.46
CA LEU A 684 26.05 -13.08 54.04
C LEU A 684 25.50 -12.86 55.46
N ASN A 685 24.34 -13.45 55.77
CA ASN A 685 23.69 -13.35 57.07
C ASN A 685 24.19 -14.39 58.07
N LYS A 686 24.73 -15.53 57.63
CA LYS A 686 25.43 -16.47 58.53
C LYS A 686 26.77 -15.92 59.04
N ASN A 687 27.32 -14.96 58.32
CA ASN A 687 28.54 -14.23 58.66
C ASN A 687 28.24 -12.83 59.25
N LEU A 688 26.98 -12.58 59.66
CA LEU A 688 26.57 -11.52 60.61
C LEU A 688 26.62 -12.09 62.02
#